data_AF-A0AAV7ZBP6-F1
#
_entry.id   AF-A0AAV7ZBP6-F1
#
_cell.length_a   1.000
_cell.length_b   1.000
_cell.length_c   1.000
_cell.angle_alpha   90.00
_cell.angle_beta   90.00
_cell.angle_gamma   90.00
#
_symmetry.space_group_name_H-M   'P 1'
#
loop_
_entity.id
_entity.type
_entity.pdbx_description
1 polymer ?
#
loop_
_entity_poly.entity_id
_entity_poly.type
_entity_poly.pdbx_seq_one_letter_code
_entity_poly.pdbx_strand_id
1 'polypeptide(L)'
;MGNKPKKQTNPLDEYDPFSEILSRSDLKEEFELNIIKKIKIKKLKQKQKHKKIETIIQGTRQGSKSFSNENVKEIEKNQSQIVELDFSWNYLVEIPLNFSEMKKLRKLKFHKNAMKIGKLQNIHHLKMLTFLDLSFNRITQLPKEIGKIENLEVFKLNNNRLDVMPNCLFKLKKLYSLNLSKNSITNTVQPISLMKSLAILDLSYNKMNTLKIDCFYDNNLTDLNLSHNLIQSLPKKMKDNSKLQFLDLSHNKLEEIPQILFSLRNLETLNLAFNTNLKGKEIPENISKLKKLKNFEYLGVDLSIEKPLPQSFSKLTNLQVLKLRYCGLTSLPQVLLKLKNLQVLDLTGNSLNDLPEQFETSFPKLSVICFAFNKFKKVPNGILDHPNSFQAITFDRNPFEDDHLKLLNLGNNAILLNINEKKKNGKKTINKESETETEIKKEEIEIENENENEKEKEKEKEKEIEIQNEKKKEKENEEENEKEKENENENEIEIEKEKEKEKEEEEEEEKEKEKKKENEEEKENENENEKEELKGIITATGMGKVSPNEKHLKKFRKKLTVKTSLKIKIKENSTTLNVEELKDKIKGCIIGNCLGDSMGLSTEFLNKNQNSVYYSYGVIYPSDFILDHHRSNWEQGDWTDDSDQMLLILDNLLDGKGKLDEIDYASRLLNWAKYGIADFGDLAGNGLGRTVNSVLHHECFLTEPHKSSFEVWERYGKRGAANGALMRTSILGIPNFDDLDQVVDNTLTICKITHYDPRCRASSIALTTAIALILQGESDLEQILETATKIGAKQFLIEENLEKEKIEEYSQDYIKYSKSNTWEDLKLDQSGQIGYTLKCFASAFVSLRKLGNSKDSSKVLRILSELVWEGGDSDTNGAIAGALLGTWVGFSNLPKEWIMEMPHLVWVEERVEMFFKLLGI
;
A
#
# COMPACT_ATOMS: atom_id res chain seq x y z
N MET A 1 4.56 -3.64 48.72
CA MET A 1 3.35 -2.80 48.89
C MET A 1 3.23 -1.91 47.67
N GLY A 2 2.05 -1.84 47.04
CA GLY A 2 1.73 -0.95 45.92
C GLY A 2 1.43 -1.62 44.57
N ASN A 3 0.47 -2.55 44.52
CA ASN A 3 -0.13 -3.03 43.27
C ASN A 3 -0.81 -1.86 42.51
N LYS A 4 -0.45 -1.65 41.24
CA LYS A 4 -1.27 -0.92 40.26
C LYS A 4 -1.55 -1.85 39.06
N PRO A 5 -2.77 -1.84 38.50
CA PRO A 5 -3.22 -2.90 37.60
C PRO A 5 -2.65 -2.74 36.18
N LYS A 6 -2.37 -3.88 35.54
CA LYS A 6 -2.07 -4.02 34.11
C LYS A 6 -3.25 -3.45 33.30
N LYS A 7 -3.00 -2.44 32.47
CA LYS A 7 -3.93 -2.02 31.42
C LYS A 7 -3.80 -3.00 30.25
N GLN A 8 -4.80 -3.87 30.09
CA GLN A 8 -5.03 -4.57 28.83
C GLN A 8 -5.51 -3.55 27.80
N THR A 9 -4.74 -3.36 26.73
CA THR A 9 -5.15 -2.64 25.53
C THR A 9 -5.72 -3.65 24.55
N ASN A 10 -7.04 -3.61 24.35
CA ASN A 10 -7.74 -4.33 23.29
C ASN A 10 -7.37 -3.70 21.94
N PRO A 11 -6.84 -4.45 20.97
CA PRO A 11 -6.85 -4.06 19.56
C PRO A 11 -8.23 -4.44 19.01
N LEU A 12 -8.97 -3.55 18.32
CA LEU A 12 -10.23 -3.79 17.57
C LEU A 12 -10.69 -2.46 16.96
N ASP A 13 -10.02 -2.01 15.89
CA ASP A 13 -10.37 -0.83 15.08
C ASP A 13 -9.94 -1.03 13.59
N GLU A 14 -10.92 -1.11 12.66
CA GLU A 14 -10.85 -0.92 11.17
C GLU A 14 -11.10 -2.21 10.33
N TYR A 15 -11.35 -2.22 9.00
CA TYR A 15 -12.20 -1.42 8.10
C TYR A 15 -13.01 -2.39 7.19
N ASP A 16 -13.97 -1.89 6.40
CA ASP A 16 -14.94 -2.67 5.58
C ASP A 16 -14.74 -2.45 4.08
N PRO A 17 -14.41 -3.47 3.28
CA PRO A 17 -14.21 -3.31 1.83
C PRO A 17 -15.51 -2.99 1.05
N PHE A 18 -16.67 -2.91 1.72
CA PHE A 18 -17.93 -2.46 1.11
C PHE A 18 -18.22 -0.98 1.31
N SER A 19 -17.28 -0.23 1.89
CA SER A 19 -17.43 1.22 1.93
C SER A 19 -17.50 1.79 0.51
N GLU A 20 -16.79 1.27 -0.49
CA GLU A 20 -16.77 1.85 -1.85
C GLU A 20 -18.01 1.62 -2.72
N ILE A 21 -18.97 0.79 -2.32
CA ILE A 21 -20.25 0.72 -3.07
C ILE A 21 -21.17 1.89 -2.69
N LEU A 22 -20.95 2.61 -1.58
CA LEU A 22 -21.69 3.83 -1.22
C LEU A 22 -20.89 4.80 -0.31
N SER A 23 -19.56 4.86 -0.39
CA SER A 23 -18.76 5.77 0.44
C SER A 23 -18.92 7.16 -0.15
N ARG A 24 -19.56 8.01 0.65
CA ARG A 24 -19.84 9.38 0.26
C ARG A 24 -18.58 10.24 0.23
N SER A 25 -17.36 9.70 0.28
CA SER A 25 -16.10 10.46 0.19
C SER A 25 -15.88 10.99 -1.23
N ASP A 26 -16.05 10.14 -2.25
CA ASP A 26 -15.97 10.56 -3.66
C ASP A 26 -17.21 11.33 -4.08
N LEU A 27 -18.37 10.92 -3.57
CA LEU A 27 -19.58 11.74 -3.64
C LEU A 27 -19.45 13.03 -2.83
N LYS A 28 -18.51 13.22 -1.87
CA LYS A 28 -18.36 14.49 -1.11
C LYS A 28 -17.56 15.49 -1.89
N GLU A 29 -16.49 15.10 -2.58
CA GLU A 29 -15.85 15.99 -3.56
C GLU A 29 -16.82 16.32 -4.70
N GLU A 30 -17.56 15.32 -5.19
CA GLU A 30 -18.57 15.52 -6.23
C GLU A 30 -19.81 16.31 -5.74
N PHE A 31 -20.20 16.21 -4.46
CA PHE A 31 -21.32 16.92 -3.83
C PHE A 31 -20.92 18.33 -3.37
N GLU A 32 -19.69 18.56 -2.92
CA GLU A 32 -19.12 19.90 -2.76
C GLU A 32 -19.02 20.60 -4.12
N LEU A 33 -18.55 19.90 -5.17
CA LEU A 33 -18.56 20.39 -6.56
C LEU A 33 -19.98 20.60 -7.10
N ASN A 34 -20.95 19.73 -6.75
CA ASN A 34 -22.35 19.84 -7.17
C ASN A 34 -23.15 20.88 -6.36
N ILE A 35 -22.78 21.16 -5.12
CA ILE A 35 -23.30 22.29 -4.32
C ILE A 35 -22.69 23.61 -4.82
N ILE A 36 -21.40 23.65 -5.15
CA ILE A 36 -20.78 24.77 -5.87
C ILE A 36 -21.50 24.99 -7.21
N LYS A 37 -21.84 23.92 -7.95
CA LYS A 37 -22.68 24.00 -9.17
C LYS A 37 -24.11 24.46 -8.86
N LYS A 38 -24.78 24.03 -7.78
CA LYS A 38 -26.15 24.47 -7.41
C LYS A 38 -26.21 25.92 -6.91
N ILE A 39 -25.21 26.37 -6.16
CA ILE A 39 -25.00 27.78 -5.75
C ILE A 39 -24.70 28.63 -6.99
N LYS A 40 -23.94 28.10 -7.96
CA LYS A 40 -23.76 28.70 -9.29
C LYS A 40 -25.06 28.75 -10.08
N ILE A 41 -25.87 27.68 -10.13
CA ILE A 41 -27.08 27.58 -10.96
C ILE A 41 -28.20 28.54 -10.48
N LYS A 42 -28.28 28.85 -9.18
CA LYS A 42 -29.18 29.91 -8.69
C LYS A 42 -28.70 31.34 -8.96
N LYS A 43 -27.39 31.57 -9.15
CA LYS A 43 -26.81 32.87 -9.54
C LYS A 43 -26.56 33.03 -11.05
N LEU A 44 -26.57 31.93 -11.82
CA LEU A 44 -26.24 31.91 -13.26
C LEU A 44 -27.41 32.21 -14.20
N LYS A 45 -28.63 32.37 -13.70
CA LYS A 45 -29.74 32.89 -14.53
C LYS A 45 -29.67 34.40 -14.82
N GLN A 46 -28.63 35.11 -14.36
CA GLN A 46 -28.48 36.55 -14.61
C GLN A 46 -27.13 37.01 -15.19
N LYS A 47 -26.21 36.12 -15.59
CA LYS A 47 -24.95 36.54 -16.27
C LYS A 47 -24.51 35.60 -17.39
N GLN A 48 -25.33 35.47 -18.43
CA GLN A 48 -24.85 35.11 -19.77
C GLN A 48 -24.55 36.39 -20.56
N LYS A 49 -23.41 37.04 -20.29
CA LYS A 49 -22.82 37.99 -21.26
C LYS A 49 -21.36 38.42 -21.04
N HIS A 50 -20.60 37.88 -20.09
CA HIS A 50 -19.19 38.27 -19.89
C HIS A 50 -18.30 37.02 -19.80
N LYS A 51 -17.97 36.43 -20.95
CA LYS A 51 -17.12 35.23 -21.08
C LYS A 51 -15.74 35.56 -21.69
N LYS A 52 -15.17 36.74 -21.40
CA LYS A 52 -13.93 37.17 -22.09
C LYS A 52 -12.79 37.76 -21.25
N ILE A 53 -12.85 37.81 -19.92
CA ILE A 53 -11.69 38.23 -19.10
C ILE A 53 -11.72 37.53 -17.72
N GLU A 54 -11.25 36.30 -17.62
CA GLU A 54 -10.74 35.76 -16.34
C GLU A 54 -9.34 35.22 -16.62
N THR A 55 -8.33 36.08 -16.44
CA THR A 55 -6.92 35.64 -16.53
C THR A 55 -6.66 34.71 -15.34
N ILE A 56 -6.44 33.43 -15.64
CA ILE A 56 -5.99 32.43 -14.67
C ILE A 56 -4.48 32.28 -14.87
N ILE A 57 -3.71 32.50 -13.82
CA ILE A 57 -2.27 32.18 -13.83
C ILE A 57 -2.07 30.98 -12.92
N GLN A 58 -1.69 29.85 -13.51
CA GLN A 58 -1.33 28.64 -12.78
C GLN A 58 0.17 28.72 -12.47
N GLY A 59 0.53 28.54 -11.20
CA GLY A 59 1.85 28.06 -10.82
C GLY A 59 2.09 26.70 -11.48
N THR A 60 3.35 26.44 -11.83
CA THR A 60 3.80 25.28 -12.59
C THR A 60 3.19 23.97 -12.08
N ARG A 61 2.24 23.40 -12.83
CA ARG A 61 1.69 22.05 -12.61
C ARG A 61 2.60 20.93 -13.15
N GLN A 62 3.89 21.19 -13.32
CA GLN A 62 4.83 20.24 -13.94
C GLN A 62 6.12 20.18 -13.11
N GLY A 63 6.42 18.98 -12.62
CA GLY A 63 7.55 18.63 -11.76
C GLY A 63 8.93 18.80 -12.39
N SER A 64 9.29 20.01 -12.82
CA SER A 64 10.69 20.31 -13.16
C SER A 64 11.09 21.79 -13.10
N LYS A 65 10.15 22.73 -12.89
CA LYS A 65 10.48 24.15 -12.71
C LYS A 65 9.97 24.65 -11.36
N SER A 66 10.89 25.02 -10.48
CA SER A 66 10.57 25.74 -9.26
C SER A 66 9.86 27.05 -9.61
N PHE A 67 8.89 27.45 -8.77
CA PHE A 67 8.29 28.79 -8.82
C PHE A 67 9.40 29.85 -8.90
N SER A 68 9.47 30.57 -10.02
CA SER A 68 10.62 31.41 -10.37
C SER A 68 10.28 32.90 -10.28
N ASN A 69 11.32 33.74 -10.25
CA ASN A 69 11.15 35.20 -10.33
C ASN A 69 10.47 35.66 -11.62
N GLU A 70 10.51 34.86 -12.70
CA GLU A 70 9.81 35.17 -13.94
C GLU A 70 8.29 35.01 -13.78
N ASN A 71 7.85 33.99 -13.04
CA ASN A 71 6.43 33.80 -12.71
C ASN A 71 5.90 34.97 -11.86
N VAL A 72 6.70 35.46 -10.90
CA VAL A 72 6.34 36.65 -10.10
C VAL A 72 6.14 37.86 -11.00
N LYS A 73 7.07 38.14 -11.93
CA LYS A 73 6.98 39.27 -12.86
C LYS A 73 5.75 39.18 -13.78
N GLU A 74 5.42 37.98 -14.25
CA GLU A 74 4.25 37.76 -15.10
C GLU A 74 2.94 38.01 -14.33
N ILE A 75 2.88 37.55 -13.08
CA ILE A 75 1.77 37.82 -12.17
C ILE A 75 1.69 39.33 -11.91
N GLU A 76 2.81 39.98 -11.61
CA GLU A 76 2.95 41.43 -11.40
C GLU A 76 2.44 42.27 -12.57
N LYS A 77 2.69 41.83 -13.80
CA LYS A 77 2.17 42.50 -15.00
C LYS A 77 0.65 42.45 -15.12
N ASN A 78 0.00 41.44 -14.56
CA ASN A 78 -1.43 41.16 -14.77
C ASN A 78 -2.31 41.30 -13.51
N GLN A 79 -1.75 41.72 -12.36
CA GLN A 79 -2.39 41.64 -11.03
C GLN A 79 -3.83 42.17 -10.94
N SER A 80 -4.14 43.26 -11.66
CA SER A 80 -5.46 43.89 -11.63
C SER A 80 -6.56 43.09 -12.34
N GLN A 81 -6.20 42.10 -13.17
CA GLN A 81 -7.13 41.27 -13.95
C GLN A 81 -7.27 39.84 -13.44
N ILE A 82 -6.38 39.39 -12.54
CA ILE A 82 -6.36 38.00 -12.06
C ILE A 82 -7.59 37.73 -11.18
N VAL A 83 -8.30 36.64 -11.48
CA VAL A 83 -9.48 36.18 -10.74
C VAL A 83 -9.19 34.90 -9.95
N GLU A 84 -8.30 34.04 -10.44
CA GLU A 84 -7.85 32.83 -9.77
C GLU A 84 -6.33 32.71 -9.88
N LEU A 85 -5.70 32.37 -8.76
CA LEU A 85 -4.25 32.20 -8.64
C LEU A 85 -3.97 30.91 -7.86
N ASP A 86 -3.18 30.03 -8.44
CA ASP A 86 -2.91 28.70 -7.91
C ASP A 86 -1.41 28.46 -7.77
N PHE A 87 -0.91 28.42 -6.55
CA PHE A 87 0.48 28.11 -6.21
C PHE A 87 0.65 26.71 -5.63
N SER A 88 -0.32 25.84 -5.82
CA SER A 88 -0.28 24.51 -5.21
C SER A 88 0.91 23.68 -5.74
N TRP A 89 1.40 22.74 -4.95
CA TRP A 89 2.53 21.86 -5.30
C TRP A 89 3.81 22.62 -5.59
N ASN A 90 4.17 23.53 -4.69
CA ASN A 90 5.44 24.26 -4.74
C ASN A 90 6.13 24.15 -3.37
N TYR A 91 7.40 24.56 -3.28
CA TYR A 91 8.13 24.60 -2.00
C TYR A 91 8.05 25.98 -1.33
N LEU A 92 6.94 26.71 -1.52
CA LEU A 92 6.85 28.09 -1.04
C LEU A 92 6.81 28.10 0.49
N VAL A 93 7.85 28.68 1.09
CA VAL A 93 7.87 29.03 2.52
C VAL A 93 7.16 30.38 2.74
N GLU A 94 7.04 31.18 1.68
CA GLU A 94 6.42 32.50 1.69
C GLU A 94 5.64 32.84 0.45
N ILE A 95 4.80 33.88 0.55
CA ILE A 95 4.11 34.46 -0.59
C ILE A 95 4.97 35.60 -1.14
N PRO A 96 5.57 35.46 -2.34
CA PRO A 96 6.45 36.48 -2.92
C PRO A 96 5.66 37.56 -3.67
N LEU A 97 4.48 37.95 -3.16
CA LEU A 97 3.55 38.86 -3.85
C LEU A 97 2.89 39.84 -2.89
N ASN A 98 2.76 41.08 -3.35
CA ASN A 98 1.93 42.08 -2.70
C ASN A 98 0.49 42.02 -3.24
N PHE A 99 -0.46 41.68 -2.39
CA PHE A 99 -1.86 41.51 -2.76
C PHE A 99 -2.65 42.81 -2.96
N SER A 100 -2.04 43.98 -2.73
CA SER A 100 -2.75 45.27 -2.73
C SER A 100 -3.43 45.61 -4.06
N GLU A 101 -2.83 45.21 -5.19
CA GLU A 101 -3.37 45.50 -6.53
C GLU A 101 -4.27 44.40 -7.11
N MET A 102 -4.39 43.25 -6.43
CA MET A 102 -5.17 42.10 -6.88
C MET A 102 -6.68 42.23 -6.56
N LYS A 103 -7.28 43.33 -7.01
CA LYS A 103 -8.64 43.77 -6.65
C LYS A 103 -9.75 42.85 -7.15
N LYS A 104 -9.48 42.00 -8.15
CA LYS A 104 -10.44 41.06 -8.74
C LYS A 104 -10.29 39.61 -8.28
N LEU A 105 -9.26 39.30 -7.48
CA LEU A 105 -8.95 37.93 -7.09
C LEU A 105 -10.05 37.32 -6.21
N ARG A 106 -10.56 36.16 -6.63
CA ARG A 106 -11.64 35.42 -5.97
C ARG A 106 -11.18 34.10 -5.37
N LYS A 107 -10.18 33.47 -5.97
CA LYS A 107 -9.66 32.18 -5.53
C LYS A 107 -8.15 32.23 -5.43
N LEU A 108 -7.63 31.77 -4.30
CA LEU A 108 -6.20 31.71 -4.02
C LEU A 108 -5.88 30.35 -3.41
N LYS A 109 -4.93 29.63 -4.01
CA LYS A 109 -4.55 28.29 -3.58
C LYS A 109 -3.06 28.20 -3.33
N PHE A 110 -2.70 27.53 -2.25
CA PHE A 110 -1.34 27.21 -1.84
C PHE A 110 -1.24 25.77 -1.29
N HIS A 111 -2.10 24.87 -1.77
CA HIS A 111 -2.10 23.48 -1.33
C HIS A 111 -0.72 22.82 -1.52
N LYS A 112 -0.27 21.97 -0.60
CA LYS A 112 1.05 21.30 -0.65
C LYS A 112 2.19 22.30 -0.88
N ASN A 113 2.47 23.09 0.15
CA ASN A 113 3.58 24.05 0.23
C ASN A 113 4.28 23.99 1.61
N ALA A 114 5.31 24.80 1.83
CA ALA A 114 6.11 24.81 3.06
C ALA A 114 5.84 26.04 3.97
N MET A 115 4.66 26.66 3.87
CA MET A 115 4.39 27.97 4.49
C MET A 115 4.39 27.96 6.03
N LYS A 116 4.88 29.05 6.63
CA LYS A 116 4.86 29.34 8.09
C LYS A 116 4.20 30.71 8.40
N ILE A 117 3.72 30.89 9.64
CA ILE A 117 2.85 31.98 10.17
C ILE A 117 3.13 33.41 9.64
N GLY A 118 4.39 33.79 9.47
CA GLY A 118 4.80 35.20 9.39
C GLY A 118 4.34 36.00 8.16
N LYS A 119 3.81 35.38 7.10
CA LYS A 119 3.82 35.99 5.75
C LYS A 119 2.46 36.10 5.04
N LEU A 120 1.35 35.89 5.77
CA LEU A 120 -0.03 36.11 5.30
C LEU A 120 -0.58 37.51 5.64
N GLN A 121 0.23 38.42 6.18
CA GLN A 121 -0.26 39.67 6.79
C GLN A 121 -1.02 40.60 5.84
N ASN A 122 -0.70 40.62 4.53
CA ASN A 122 -1.36 41.48 3.55
C ASN A 122 -2.54 40.81 2.81
N ILE A 123 -2.91 39.58 3.18
CA ILE A 123 -4.02 38.85 2.52
C ILE A 123 -5.37 39.58 2.67
N HIS A 124 -5.50 40.41 3.70
CA HIS A 124 -6.71 41.20 3.97
C HIS A 124 -7.03 42.28 2.92
N HIS A 125 -6.09 42.58 2.01
CA HIS A 125 -6.33 43.45 0.85
C HIS A 125 -7.19 42.77 -0.23
N LEU A 126 -7.28 41.44 -0.23
CA LEU A 126 -8.05 40.66 -1.20
C LEU A 126 -9.56 40.72 -0.87
N LYS A 127 -10.18 41.88 -1.07
CA LYS A 127 -11.58 42.13 -0.69
C LYS A 127 -12.58 41.25 -1.43
N MET A 128 -12.24 40.75 -2.62
CA MET A 128 -13.13 39.89 -3.44
C MET A 128 -12.91 38.39 -3.23
N LEU A 129 -11.98 37.99 -2.35
CA LEU A 129 -11.62 36.59 -2.15
C LEU A 129 -12.80 35.81 -1.55
N THR A 130 -13.19 34.74 -2.23
CA THR A 130 -14.27 33.83 -1.84
C THR A 130 -13.77 32.42 -1.51
N PHE A 131 -12.59 32.03 -2.01
CA PHE A 131 -11.99 30.73 -1.78
C PHE A 131 -10.51 30.87 -1.42
N LEU A 132 -10.10 30.25 -0.33
CA LEU A 132 -8.71 30.19 0.11
C LEU A 132 -8.34 28.75 0.45
N ASP A 133 -7.28 28.25 -0.15
CA ASP A 133 -6.73 26.93 0.17
C ASP A 133 -5.29 27.06 0.67
N LEU A 134 -5.10 26.71 1.93
CA LEU A 134 -3.81 26.64 2.62
C LEU A 134 -3.55 25.22 3.14
N SER A 135 -4.21 24.20 2.58
CA SER A 135 -4.08 22.82 3.02
C SER A 135 -2.68 22.26 2.77
N PHE A 136 -2.28 21.22 3.51
CA PHE A 136 -0.96 20.57 3.37
C PHE A 136 0.19 21.58 3.44
N ASN A 137 0.26 22.29 4.57
CA ASN A 137 1.31 23.27 4.85
C ASN A 137 1.84 23.05 6.28
N ARG A 138 2.70 23.95 6.76
CA ARG A 138 3.29 23.90 8.10
C ARG A 138 2.75 25.02 9.00
N ILE A 139 1.49 25.40 8.81
CA ILE A 139 0.86 26.52 9.53
C ILE A 139 0.53 26.09 10.95
N THR A 140 1.14 26.75 11.94
CA THR A 140 0.85 26.53 13.36
C THR A 140 -0.12 27.58 13.93
N GLN A 141 -0.25 28.75 13.31
CA GLN A 141 -1.21 29.80 13.68
C GLN A 141 -1.63 30.64 12.46
N LEU A 142 -2.78 31.31 12.55
CA LEU A 142 -3.24 32.25 11.52
C LEU A 142 -3.12 33.71 11.98
N PRO A 143 -2.71 34.65 11.11
CA PRO A 143 -2.70 36.06 11.46
C PRO A 143 -4.12 36.60 11.61
N LYS A 144 -4.31 37.57 12.52
CA LYS A 144 -5.62 38.19 12.83
C LYS A 144 -6.27 38.83 11.59
N GLU A 145 -5.46 39.21 10.62
CA GLU A 145 -5.83 39.83 9.35
C GLU A 145 -6.72 38.93 8.49
N ILE A 146 -6.64 37.60 8.62
CA ILE A 146 -7.58 36.69 7.92
C ILE A 146 -9.03 37.01 8.25
N GLY A 147 -9.32 37.38 9.49
CA GLY A 147 -10.67 37.76 9.91
C GLY A 147 -11.23 39.01 9.23
N LYS A 148 -10.43 39.73 8.42
CA LYS A 148 -10.83 40.91 7.63
C LYS A 148 -11.22 40.56 6.18
N ILE A 149 -11.14 39.28 5.76
CA ILE A 149 -11.57 38.82 4.43
C ILE A 149 -13.08 38.55 4.44
N GLU A 150 -13.88 39.61 4.43
CA GLU A 150 -15.33 39.56 4.69
C GLU A 150 -16.14 38.74 3.65
N ASN A 151 -15.56 38.49 2.47
CA ASN A 151 -16.22 37.74 1.39
C ASN A 151 -15.81 36.26 1.31
N LEU A 152 -14.98 35.76 2.22
CA LEU A 152 -14.53 34.39 2.18
C LEU A 152 -15.71 33.42 2.42
N GLU A 153 -15.94 32.51 1.48
CA GLU A 153 -17.03 31.52 1.50
C GLU A 153 -16.49 30.10 1.79
N VAL A 154 -15.31 29.76 1.29
CA VAL A 154 -14.66 28.45 1.49
C VAL A 154 -13.22 28.63 1.95
N PHE A 155 -12.85 27.92 3.01
CA PHE A 155 -11.49 27.95 3.54
C PHE A 155 -10.99 26.53 3.87
N LYS A 156 -9.97 26.07 3.15
CA LYS A 156 -9.27 24.81 3.42
C LYS A 156 -7.98 25.06 4.21
N LEU A 157 -7.86 24.41 5.36
CA LEU A 157 -6.73 24.47 6.29
C LEU A 157 -6.30 23.07 6.78
N ASN A 158 -6.80 22.00 6.16
CA ASN A 158 -6.46 20.64 6.56
C ASN A 158 -5.00 20.30 6.34
N ASN A 159 -4.47 19.29 7.04
CA ASN A 159 -3.06 18.89 6.99
C ASN A 159 -2.14 20.07 7.31
N ASN A 160 -2.33 20.67 8.49
CA ASN A 160 -1.49 21.72 9.03
C ASN A 160 -1.14 21.37 10.49
N ARG A 161 -0.58 22.32 11.24
CA ARG A 161 -0.10 22.12 12.61
C ARG A 161 -0.80 23.04 13.61
N LEU A 162 -2.05 23.41 13.34
CA LEU A 162 -2.85 24.23 14.25
C LEU A 162 -3.14 23.44 15.53
N ASP A 163 -2.80 24.02 16.68
CA ASP A 163 -3.03 23.45 18.02
C ASP A 163 -4.36 23.92 18.65
N VAL A 164 -4.87 25.06 18.16
CA VAL A 164 -6.14 25.66 18.55
C VAL A 164 -6.90 26.19 17.33
N MET A 165 -8.23 26.25 17.41
CA MET A 165 -9.03 26.91 16.39
C MET A 165 -8.80 28.44 16.43
N PRO A 166 -8.31 29.10 15.36
CA PRO A 166 -7.93 30.51 15.43
C PRO A 166 -9.12 31.46 15.63
N ASN A 167 -9.02 32.38 16.61
CA ASN A 167 -10.07 33.36 16.94
C ASN A 167 -10.49 34.26 15.76
N CYS A 168 -9.62 34.48 14.78
CA CYS A 168 -9.93 35.29 13.61
C CYS A 168 -10.99 34.66 12.71
N LEU A 169 -11.15 33.33 12.71
CA LEU A 169 -12.12 32.62 11.88
C LEU A 169 -13.56 32.99 12.23
N PHE A 170 -13.85 33.25 13.50
CA PHE A 170 -15.20 33.64 13.96
C PHE A 170 -15.67 35.00 13.44
N LYS A 171 -14.79 35.80 12.82
CA LYS A 171 -15.14 37.07 12.18
C LYS A 171 -15.63 36.91 10.73
N LEU A 172 -15.42 35.73 10.13
CA LEU A 172 -15.74 35.45 8.73
C LEU A 172 -17.23 35.14 8.55
N LYS A 173 -18.04 36.20 8.49
CA LYS A 173 -19.52 36.08 8.51
C LYS A 173 -20.13 35.37 7.30
N LYS A 174 -19.43 35.33 6.15
CA LYS A 174 -19.89 34.66 4.92
C LYS A 174 -19.30 33.26 4.72
N LEU A 175 -18.44 32.81 5.63
CA LEU A 175 -17.81 31.49 5.50
C LEU A 175 -18.89 30.41 5.61
N TYR A 176 -18.98 29.61 4.56
CA TYR A 176 -19.96 28.54 4.38
C TYR A 176 -19.34 27.15 4.60
N SER A 177 -18.10 26.95 4.15
CA SER A 177 -17.33 25.71 4.35
C SER A 177 -15.97 26.00 4.97
N LEU A 178 -15.64 25.27 6.03
CA LEU A 178 -14.36 25.33 6.72
C LEU A 178 -13.84 23.91 6.95
N ASN A 179 -12.66 23.62 6.40
CA ASN A 179 -11.97 22.36 6.64
C ASN A 179 -10.71 22.59 7.50
N LEU A 180 -10.70 22.03 8.70
CA LEU A 180 -9.62 22.05 9.69
C LEU A 180 -9.13 20.63 10.03
N SER A 181 -9.44 19.62 9.20
CA SER A 181 -9.07 18.23 9.50
C SER A 181 -7.55 18.01 9.51
N LYS A 182 -7.09 16.92 10.13
CA LYS A 182 -5.65 16.56 10.18
C LYS A 182 -4.79 17.74 10.67
N ASN A 183 -5.14 18.25 11.85
CA ASN A 183 -4.38 19.26 12.59
C ASN A 183 -4.10 18.73 14.01
N SER A 184 -3.70 19.58 14.95
CA SER A 184 -3.49 19.22 16.36
C SER A 184 -4.45 19.96 17.30
N ILE A 185 -5.65 20.32 16.83
CA ILE A 185 -6.61 21.14 17.59
C ILE A 185 -7.09 20.37 18.81
N THR A 186 -6.90 20.95 19.99
CA THR A 186 -7.30 20.32 21.27
C THR A 186 -8.66 20.81 21.79
N ASN A 187 -9.07 22.04 21.45
CA ASN A 187 -10.35 22.61 21.89
C ASN A 187 -10.82 23.79 21.02
N THR A 188 -12.09 24.18 21.18
CA THR A 188 -12.68 25.38 20.56
C THR A 188 -12.64 26.57 21.53
N VAL A 189 -12.16 27.72 21.06
CA VAL A 189 -12.02 28.94 21.90
C VAL A 189 -13.33 29.76 21.98
N GLN A 190 -14.14 29.82 20.91
CA GLN A 190 -15.41 30.56 20.86
C GLN A 190 -16.58 29.71 20.29
N PRO A 191 -17.85 30.06 20.56
CA PRO A 191 -19.01 29.39 19.97
C PRO A 191 -19.07 29.53 18.44
N ILE A 192 -19.39 28.44 17.75
CA ILE A 192 -19.49 28.40 16.28
C ILE A 192 -20.67 29.22 15.76
N SER A 193 -21.68 29.52 16.59
CA SER A 193 -22.80 30.42 16.24
C SER A 193 -22.38 31.83 15.81
N LEU A 194 -21.17 32.26 16.14
CA LEU A 194 -20.62 33.52 15.63
C LEU A 194 -20.41 33.48 14.10
N MET A 195 -20.19 32.30 13.53
CA MET A 195 -20.00 32.05 12.10
C MET A 195 -21.35 31.81 11.42
N LYS A 196 -22.14 32.88 11.28
CA LYS A 196 -23.57 32.81 10.89
C LYS A 196 -23.86 32.09 9.58
N SER A 197 -22.94 32.03 8.62
CA SER A 197 -23.15 31.35 7.33
C SER A 197 -22.60 29.93 7.28
N LEU A 198 -21.91 29.46 8.31
CA LEU A 198 -21.19 28.19 8.28
C LEU A 198 -22.20 27.04 8.25
N ALA A 199 -22.09 26.21 7.21
CA ALA A 199 -22.90 25.04 6.98
C ALA A 199 -22.09 23.75 7.07
N ILE A 200 -20.84 23.78 6.57
CA ILE A 200 -19.96 22.62 6.53
C ILE A 200 -18.74 22.90 7.41
N LEU A 201 -18.52 22.03 8.39
CA LEU A 201 -17.36 22.09 9.27
C LEU A 201 -16.72 20.72 9.40
N ASP A 202 -15.46 20.61 8.98
CA ASP A 202 -14.64 19.43 9.19
C ASP A 202 -13.56 19.70 10.24
N LEU A 203 -13.61 18.96 11.34
CA LEU A 203 -12.67 18.97 12.45
C LEU A 203 -12.10 17.57 12.71
N SER A 204 -12.22 16.65 11.76
CA SER A 204 -11.75 15.27 11.91
C SER A 204 -10.22 15.18 12.06
N TYR A 205 -9.71 14.09 12.61
CA TYR A 205 -8.27 13.86 12.78
C TYR A 205 -7.59 15.03 13.53
N ASN A 206 -8.13 15.35 14.71
CA ASN A 206 -7.59 16.34 15.61
C ASN A 206 -7.41 15.71 17.01
N LYS A 207 -7.12 16.52 18.02
CA LYS A 207 -6.84 16.05 19.39
C LYS A 207 -7.91 16.52 20.37
N MET A 208 -9.14 16.73 19.90
CA MET A 208 -10.21 17.31 20.71
C MET A 208 -10.71 16.30 21.73
N ASN A 209 -10.53 16.58 23.03
CA ASN A 209 -11.02 15.71 24.10
C ASN A 209 -12.28 16.24 24.81
N THR A 210 -12.46 17.55 24.80
CA THR A 210 -13.55 18.26 25.48
C THR A 210 -14.17 19.28 24.55
N LEU A 211 -15.50 19.31 24.53
CA LEU A 211 -16.29 20.30 23.81
C LEU A 211 -16.87 21.28 24.83
N LYS A 212 -16.72 22.58 24.60
CA LYS A 212 -17.35 23.59 25.46
C LYS A 212 -18.87 23.42 25.40
N ILE A 213 -19.54 23.64 26.54
CA ILE A 213 -20.97 23.33 26.74
C ILE A 213 -21.93 23.94 25.69
N ASP A 214 -21.55 25.06 25.06
CA ASP A 214 -22.36 25.77 24.08
C ASP A 214 -21.66 25.94 22.70
N CYS A 215 -20.60 25.18 22.41
CA CYS A 215 -19.79 25.43 21.20
C CYS A 215 -20.57 25.26 19.89
N PHE A 216 -21.61 24.42 19.90
CA PHE A 216 -22.52 24.21 18.76
C PHE A 216 -23.93 24.77 19.03
N TYR A 217 -24.13 25.62 20.03
CA TYR A 217 -25.44 26.21 20.28
C TYR A 217 -25.80 27.24 19.20
N ASP A 218 -27.02 27.17 18.63
CA ASP A 218 -27.59 28.14 17.66
C ASP A 218 -26.75 28.35 16.37
N ASN A 219 -26.41 27.27 15.68
CA ASN A 219 -25.61 27.30 14.44
C ASN A 219 -26.45 26.97 13.19
N ASN A 220 -25.85 27.14 12.00
CA ASN A 220 -26.46 26.83 10.70
C ASN A 220 -25.85 25.58 10.02
N LEU A 221 -25.13 24.75 10.77
CA LEU A 221 -24.45 23.57 10.25
C LEU A 221 -25.45 22.58 9.66
N THR A 222 -25.14 22.11 8.46
CA THR A 222 -25.76 20.96 7.80
C THR A 222 -24.86 19.73 7.92
N ASP A 223 -23.53 19.93 7.95
CA ASP A 223 -22.53 18.88 7.93
C ASP A 223 -21.47 19.16 8.99
N LEU A 224 -21.32 18.23 9.93
CA LEU A 224 -20.32 18.29 11.00
C LEU A 224 -19.54 16.99 11.05
N ASN A 225 -18.24 17.07 10.78
CA ASN A 225 -17.33 15.94 10.93
C ASN A 225 -16.41 16.16 12.14
N LEU A 226 -16.51 15.26 13.11
CA LEU A 226 -15.73 15.24 14.35
C LEU A 226 -14.99 13.91 14.54
N SER A 227 -14.88 13.09 13.49
CA SER A 227 -14.27 11.77 13.60
C SER A 227 -12.77 11.83 13.95
N HIS A 228 -12.19 10.72 14.44
CA HIS A 228 -10.77 10.63 14.81
C HIS A 228 -10.33 11.77 15.73
N ASN A 229 -11.00 11.86 16.87
CA ASN A 229 -10.69 12.79 17.94
C ASN A 229 -10.67 12.01 19.27
N LEU A 230 -10.63 12.72 20.40
CA LEU A 230 -10.59 12.14 21.74
C LEU A 230 -11.87 12.46 22.54
N ILE A 231 -12.97 12.78 21.86
CA ILE A 231 -14.18 13.34 22.47
C ILE A 231 -14.84 12.29 23.36
N GLN A 232 -15.01 12.61 24.64
CA GLN A 232 -15.64 11.72 25.62
C GLN A 232 -17.14 11.98 25.78
N SER A 233 -17.60 13.20 25.53
CA SER A 233 -19.01 13.59 25.61
C SER A 233 -19.32 14.76 24.69
N LEU A 234 -20.58 14.84 24.24
CA LEU A 234 -21.10 16.00 23.53
C LEU A 234 -21.59 17.09 24.50
N PRO A 235 -21.62 18.36 24.07
CA PRO A 235 -22.14 19.46 24.89
C PRO A 235 -23.60 19.23 25.32
N LYS A 236 -23.92 19.60 26.56
CA LYS A 236 -25.27 19.45 27.15
C LYS A 236 -26.35 20.29 26.46
N LYS A 237 -25.96 21.31 25.69
CA LYS A 237 -26.87 22.21 24.99
C LYS A 237 -26.50 22.31 23.51
N MET A 238 -27.33 21.73 22.67
CA MET A 238 -27.51 22.15 21.28
C MET A 238 -28.93 22.71 21.22
N LYS A 239 -29.11 23.98 20.82
CA LYS A 239 -30.44 24.52 20.48
C LYS A 239 -31.09 23.54 19.50
N ASP A 240 -32.40 23.26 19.60
CA ASP A 240 -33.16 22.41 18.66
C ASP A 240 -32.69 22.67 17.21
N ASN A 241 -31.70 21.88 16.74
CA ASN A 241 -30.87 22.29 15.61
C ASN A 241 -31.48 21.71 14.34
N SER A 242 -32.33 22.52 13.74
CA SER A 242 -33.23 22.17 12.66
C SER A 242 -32.55 21.99 11.29
N LYS A 243 -31.21 21.98 11.19
CA LYS A 243 -30.52 21.94 9.89
C LYS A 243 -29.47 20.84 9.73
N LEU A 244 -28.92 20.31 10.82
CA LEU A 244 -27.88 19.28 10.72
C LEU A 244 -28.44 18.01 10.07
N GLN A 245 -27.78 17.56 9.02
CA GLN A 245 -28.13 16.40 8.19
C GLN A 245 -27.04 15.32 8.28
N PHE A 246 -25.78 15.70 8.43
CA PHE A 246 -24.65 14.79 8.56
C PHE A 246 -23.90 15.05 9.86
N LEU A 247 -23.70 14.00 10.65
CA LEU A 247 -22.87 14.01 11.85
C LEU A 247 -22.00 12.76 11.90
N ASP A 248 -20.69 12.97 11.89
CA ASP A 248 -19.72 11.90 12.09
C ASP A 248 -18.99 12.10 13.41
N LEU A 249 -19.10 11.09 14.28
CA LEU A 249 -18.46 11.01 15.59
C LEU A 249 -17.64 9.73 15.72
N SER A 250 -17.31 9.08 14.61
CA SER A 250 -16.54 7.83 14.62
C SER A 250 -15.13 8.03 15.19
N HIS A 251 -14.48 6.97 15.68
CA HIS A 251 -13.13 7.02 16.26
C HIS A 251 -13.00 8.13 17.31
N ASN A 252 -13.85 8.07 18.33
CA ASN A 252 -13.83 8.94 19.49
C ASN A 252 -13.86 8.09 20.77
N LYS A 253 -14.04 8.75 21.92
CA LYS A 253 -14.01 8.10 23.24
C LYS A 253 -15.32 8.26 23.98
N LEU A 254 -16.45 8.33 23.26
CA LEU A 254 -17.76 8.61 23.85
C LEU A 254 -18.09 7.60 24.96
N GLU A 255 -18.37 8.09 26.16
CA GLU A 255 -18.66 7.27 27.35
C GLU A 255 -20.13 6.83 27.42
N GLU A 256 -21.01 7.57 26.74
CA GLU A 256 -22.43 7.28 26.57
C GLU A 256 -22.91 7.83 25.22
N ILE A 257 -24.06 7.34 24.72
CA ILE A 257 -24.75 7.95 23.59
C ILE A 257 -25.58 9.13 24.14
N PRO A 258 -25.14 10.38 23.94
CA PRO A 258 -25.72 11.50 24.67
C PRO A 258 -27.12 11.83 24.16
N GLN A 259 -28.05 12.06 25.09
CA GLN A 259 -29.47 12.33 24.78
C GLN A 259 -29.68 13.50 23.82
N ILE A 260 -28.72 14.43 23.77
CA ILE A 260 -28.74 15.59 22.87
C ILE A 260 -28.74 15.19 21.38
N LEU A 261 -28.15 14.05 21.01
CA LEU A 261 -28.16 13.57 19.62
C LEU A 261 -29.60 13.43 19.09
N PHE A 262 -30.54 13.01 19.94
CA PHE A 262 -31.93 12.78 19.54
C PHE A 262 -32.76 14.06 19.42
N SER A 263 -32.18 15.22 19.74
CA SER A 263 -32.75 16.53 19.39
C SER A 263 -32.52 16.90 17.92
N LEU A 264 -31.57 16.25 17.24
CA LEU A 264 -31.15 16.54 15.86
C LEU A 264 -32.12 15.91 14.84
N ARG A 265 -33.39 16.31 14.85
CA ARG A 265 -34.48 15.65 14.10
C ARG A 265 -34.34 15.66 12.57
N ASN A 266 -33.43 16.47 12.02
CA ASN A 266 -33.16 16.53 10.58
C ASN A 266 -31.99 15.67 10.13
N LEU A 267 -31.36 14.94 11.05
CA LEU A 267 -30.20 14.11 10.75
C LEU A 267 -30.59 13.01 9.76
N GLU A 268 -29.85 12.93 8.66
CA GLU A 268 -29.96 11.90 7.62
C GLU A 268 -28.85 10.87 7.73
N THR A 269 -27.68 11.23 8.27
CA THR A 269 -26.54 10.34 8.45
C THR A 269 -25.92 10.55 9.83
N LEU A 270 -25.76 9.44 10.55
CA LEU A 270 -25.11 9.40 11.86
C LEU A 270 -24.10 8.25 11.87
N ASN A 271 -22.83 8.59 12.11
CA ASN A 271 -21.77 7.62 12.32
C ASN A 271 -21.26 7.69 13.76
N LEU A 272 -21.32 6.55 14.46
CA LEU A 272 -20.84 6.36 15.83
C LEU A 272 -19.80 5.23 15.93
N ALA A 273 -19.29 4.73 14.80
CA ALA A 273 -18.31 3.64 14.74
C ALA A 273 -17.08 3.90 15.62
N PHE A 274 -16.48 2.85 16.18
CA PHE A 274 -15.21 2.93 16.90
C PHE A 274 -15.23 3.93 18.07
N ASN A 275 -16.32 3.90 18.84
CA ASN A 275 -16.41 4.51 20.16
C ASN A 275 -16.35 3.41 21.22
N THR A 276 -15.16 2.85 21.45
CA THR A 276 -14.94 1.65 22.28
C THR A 276 -15.43 1.81 23.73
N ASN A 277 -15.48 3.04 24.25
CA ASN A 277 -16.05 3.36 25.57
C ASN A 277 -17.57 3.15 25.66
N LEU A 278 -18.28 2.99 24.53
CA LEU A 278 -19.70 2.62 24.49
C LEU A 278 -19.93 1.12 24.72
N LYS A 279 -18.88 0.30 24.90
CA LYS A 279 -19.03 -1.15 25.15
C LYS A 279 -20.07 -1.45 26.24
N GLY A 280 -21.05 -2.30 25.93
CA GLY A 280 -22.13 -2.67 26.84
C GLY A 280 -23.16 -1.57 27.10
N LYS A 281 -23.15 -0.46 26.36
CA LYS A 281 -24.17 0.59 26.42
C LYS A 281 -25.26 0.35 25.40
N GLU A 282 -26.51 0.48 25.84
CA GLU A 282 -27.69 0.39 24.98
C GLU A 282 -27.86 1.64 24.09
N ILE A 283 -28.33 1.42 22.86
CA ILE A 283 -28.92 2.50 22.06
C ILE A 283 -30.27 2.86 22.70
N PRO A 284 -30.50 4.12 23.11
CA PRO A 284 -31.70 4.48 23.87
C PRO A 284 -32.94 4.60 22.97
N GLU A 285 -34.13 4.41 23.55
CA GLU A 285 -35.44 4.52 22.88
C GLU A 285 -35.68 5.85 22.14
N ASN A 286 -34.95 6.90 22.52
CA ASN A 286 -35.03 8.20 21.87
C ASN A 286 -34.43 8.21 20.44
N ILE A 287 -33.71 7.17 20.01
CA ILE A 287 -33.21 7.03 18.63
C ILE A 287 -34.33 7.21 17.59
N SER A 288 -35.55 6.75 17.93
CA SER A 288 -36.75 6.89 17.11
C SER A 288 -37.19 8.33 16.80
N LYS A 289 -36.61 9.33 17.48
CA LYS A 289 -36.82 10.76 17.17
C LYS A 289 -36.11 11.19 15.88
N LEU A 290 -35.09 10.46 15.43
CA LEU A 290 -34.33 10.74 14.21
C LEU A 290 -35.07 10.23 12.96
N LYS A 291 -36.30 10.71 12.74
CA LYS A 291 -37.20 10.19 11.69
C LYS A 291 -36.68 10.36 10.27
N LYS A 292 -35.72 11.26 10.03
CA LYS A 292 -35.09 11.48 8.71
C LYS A 292 -33.84 10.64 8.48
N LEU A 293 -33.41 9.84 9.46
CA LEU A 293 -32.19 9.07 9.37
C LEU A 293 -32.29 8.06 8.22
N LYS A 294 -31.32 8.12 7.32
CA LYS A 294 -31.16 7.22 6.16
C LYS A 294 -29.97 6.30 6.37
N ASN A 295 -28.89 6.81 6.97
CA ASN A 295 -27.66 6.06 7.17
C ASN A 295 -27.30 6.04 8.65
N PHE A 296 -27.11 4.84 9.19
CA PHE A 296 -26.66 4.64 10.56
C PHE A 296 -25.52 3.64 10.59
N GLU A 297 -24.38 4.07 11.12
CA GLU A 297 -23.19 3.24 11.29
C GLU A 297 -22.82 3.16 12.77
N TYR A 298 -22.67 1.93 13.25
CA TYR A 298 -22.37 1.60 14.62
C TYR A 298 -21.46 0.36 14.64
N LEU A 299 -20.23 0.49 15.12
CA LEU A 299 -19.18 -0.52 15.01
C LEU A 299 -18.31 -0.53 16.26
N GLY A 300 -17.89 -1.71 16.70
CA GLY A 300 -16.91 -1.89 17.78
C GLY A 300 -17.49 -1.75 19.19
N VAL A 301 -18.81 -1.89 19.31
CA VAL A 301 -19.52 -1.83 20.57
C VAL A 301 -20.24 -3.15 20.78
N ASP A 302 -19.80 -3.90 21.79
CA ASP A 302 -20.41 -5.17 22.16
C ASP A 302 -21.88 -4.97 22.55
N LEU A 303 -22.78 -5.44 21.68
CA LEU A 303 -24.22 -5.48 21.86
C LEU A 303 -24.69 -6.86 22.34
N SER A 304 -23.82 -7.73 22.88
CA SER A 304 -24.17 -9.07 23.41
C SER A 304 -25.07 -9.09 24.67
N ILE A 305 -25.84 -8.02 24.87
CA ILE A 305 -26.93 -7.92 25.83
C ILE A 305 -28.22 -8.45 25.19
N GLU A 306 -29.20 -8.90 26.00
CA GLU A 306 -30.46 -9.50 25.49
C GLU A 306 -31.26 -8.59 24.54
N LYS A 307 -31.08 -7.27 24.61
CA LYS A 307 -31.81 -6.26 23.81
C LYS A 307 -30.85 -5.24 23.18
N PRO A 308 -30.12 -5.62 22.12
CA PRO A 308 -29.08 -4.79 21.51
C PRO A 308 -29.62 -3.50 20.87
N LEU A 309 -30.86 -3.56 20.36
CA LEU A 309 -31.56 -2.46 19.71
C LEU A 309 -32.92 -2.25 20.40
N PRO A 310 -33.31 -0.99 20.71
CA PRO A 310 -34.58 -0.70 21.37
C PRO A 310 -35.77 -1.00 20.45
N GLN A 311 -36.94 -1.27 21.01
CA GLN A 311 -38.13 -1.59 20.20
C GLN A 311 -38.50 -0.44 19.27
N SER A 312 -38.27 0.80 19.70
CA SER A 312 -38.50 1.99 18.88
C SER A 312 -37.54 2.15 17.70
N PHE A 313 -36.45 1.37 17.61
CA PHE A 313 -35.55 1.39 16.44
C PHE A 313 -36.31 1.06 15.14
N SER A 314 -37.33 0.21 15.24
CA SER A 314 -38.26 -0.10 14.14
C SER A 314 -39.02 1.12 13.57
N LYS A 315 -39.04 2.26 14.28
CA LYS A 315 -39.67 3.51 13.82
C LYS A 315 -38.77 4.33 12.89
N LEU A 316 -37.51 3.92 12.67
CA LEU A 316 -36.59 4.53 11.70
C LEU A 316 -36.95 4.13 10.27
N THR A 317 -38.19 4.37 9.86
CA THR A 317 -38.75 3.84 8.60
C THR A 317 -38.08 4.40 7.34
N ASN A 318 -37.27 5.46 7.45
CA ASN A 318 -36.51 6.03 6.33
C ASN A 318 -35.09 5.47 6.21
N LEU A 319 -34.69 4.54 7.09
CA LEU A 319 -33.35 3.97 7.08
C LEU A 319 -33.14 3.14 5.79
N GLN A 320 -32.01 3.41 5.14
CA GLN A 320 -31.57 2.84 3.86
C GLN A 320 -30.26 2.08 4.03
N VAL A 321 -29.32 2.59 4.83
CA VAL A 321 -28.04 1.96 5.12
C VAL A 321 -27.94 1.72 6.62
N LEU A 322 -27.69 0.47 6.99
CA LEU A 322 -27.44 0.06 8.37
C LEU A 322 -26.18 -0.79 8.40
N LYS A 323 -25.17 -0.30 9.11
CA LYS A 323 -23.93 -1.04 9.38
C LYS A 323 -23.80 -1.29 10.88
N LEU A 324 -23.82 -2.55 11.29
CA LEU A 324 -23.67 -3.03 12.67
C LEU A 324 -22.51 -4.03 12.75
N ARG A 325 -21.32 -3.61 12.31
CA ARG A 325 -20.14 -4.47 12.23
C ARG A 325 -19.58 -4.74 13.62
N TYR A 326 -19.02 -5.93 13.85
CA TYR A 326 -18.36 -6.33 15.10
C TYR A 326 -19.12 -5.94 16.37
N CYS A 327 -20.44 -6.12 16.34
CA CYS A 327 -21.34 -5.78 17.44
C CYS A 327 -21.65 -6.97 18.35
N GLY A 328 -21.05 -8.13 18.12
CA GLY A 328 -21.29 -9.34 18.92
C GLY A 328 -22.69 -9.93 18.77
N LEU A 329 -23.40 -9.64 17.67
CA LEU A 329 -24.75 -10.16 17.43
C LEU A 329 -24.71 -11.67 17.18
N THR A 330 -25.47 -12.45 17.94
CA THR A 330 -25.60 -13.91 17.76
C THR A 330 -26.78 -14.30 16.86
N SER A 331 -27.75 -13.41 16.70
CA SER A 331 -28.90 -13.56 15.81
C SER A 331 -29.32 -12.19 15.27
N LEU A 332 -30.06 -12.18 14.16
CA LEU A 332 -30.59 -10.94 13.58
C LEU A 332 -31.67 -10.35 14.51
N PRO A 333 -31.53 -9.11 15.04
CA PRO A 333 -32.54 -8.52 15.90
C PRO A 333 -33.88 -8.35 15.17
N GLN A 334 -34.95 -8.91 15.74
CA GLN A 334 -36.31 -8.92 15.17
C GLN A 334 -36.85 -7.51 14.82
N VAL A 335 -36.39 -6.48 15.54
CA VAL A 335 -36.75 -5.08 15.27
C VAL A 335 -36.32 -4.61 13.88
N LEU A 336 -35.26 -5.19 13.29
CA LEU A 336 -34.74 -4.82 11.98
C LEU A 336 -35.67 -5.26 10.84
N LEU A 337 -36.42 -6.36 11.01
CA LEU A 337 -37.34 -6.90 10.00
C LEU A 337 -38.49 -5.92 9.61
N LYS A 338 -38.69 -4.89 10.43
CA LYS A 338 -39.68 -3.82 10.19
C LYS A 338 -39.14 -2.69 9.31
N LEU A 339 -37.84 -2.65 9.01
CA LEU A 339 -37.19 -1.58 8.25
C LEU A 339 -37.31 -1.80 6.74
N LYS A 340 -38.52 -1.60 6.19
CA LYS A 340 -38.86 -1.92 4.79
C LYS A 340 -38.12 -1.10 3.72
N ASN A 341 -37.44 -0.01 4.09
CA ASN A 341 -36.70 0.85 3.16
C ASN A 341 -35.20 0.55 3.10
N LEU A 342 -34.73 -0.46 3.84
CA LEU A 342 -33.31 -0.81 3.89
C LEU A 342 -32.83 -1.33 2.53
N GLN A 343 -31.68 -0.82 2.10
CA GLN A 343 -30.99 -1.10 0.83
C GLN A 343 -29.65 -1.79 1.08
N VAL A 344 -28.94 -1.36 2.12
CA VAL A 344 -27.66 -1.94 2.54
C VAL A 344 -27.76 -2.41 3.99
N LEU A 345 -27.45 -3.68 4.21
CA LEU A 345 -27.32 -4.29 5.52
C LEU A 345 -25.96 -4.93 5.65
N ASP A 346 -25.13 -4.37 6.52
CA ASP A 346 -23.82 -4.89 6.83
C ASP A 346 -23.74 -5.31 8.29
N LEU A 347 -23.58 -6.62 8.49
CA LEU A 347 -23.43 -7.28 9.78
C LEU A 347 -22.12 -8.07 9.83
N THR A 348 -21.07 -7.57 9.15
CA THR A 348 -19.76 -8.20 9.15
C THR A 348 -19.18 -8.30 10.57
N GLY A 349 -18.52 -9.40 10.90
CA GLY A 349 -17.79 -9.54 12.18
C GLY A 349 -18.68 -9.88 13.38
N ASN A 350 -19.86 -10.47 13.14
CA ASN A 350 -20.77 -10.88 14.20
C ASN A 350 -20.68 -12.42 14.44
N SER A 351 -21.61 -12.96 15.20
CA SER A 351 -21.71 -14.40 15.51
C SER A 351 -23.01 -15.02 14.99
N LEU A 352 -23.52 -14.51 13.86
CA LEU A 352 -24.75 -15.02 13.23
C LEU A 352 -24.51 -16.42 12.65
N ASN A 353 -25.35 -17.38 12.99
CA ASN A 353 -25.29 -18.73 12.44
C ASN A 353 -26.39 -19.01 11.40
N ASP A 354 -27.50 -18.28 11.46
CA ASP A 354 -28.63 -18.37 10.54
C ASP A 354 -29.42 -17.05 10.50
N LEU A 355 -30.37 -16.94 9.56
CA LEU A 355 -31.32 -15.84 9.45
C LEU A 355 -32.75 -16.33 9.75
N PRO A 356 -33.62 -15.47 10.34
CA PRO A 356 -35.01 -15.83 10.56
C PRO A 356 -35.76 -16.01 9.23
N GLU A 357 -36.75 -16.92 9.19
CA GLU A 357 -37.57 -17.20 7.99
C GLU A 357 -38.18 -15.94 7.39
N GLN A 358 -38.60 -14.98 8.23
CA GLN A 358 -39.17 -13.73 7.77
C GLN A 358 -38.18 -12.83 7.01
N PHE A 359 -36.87 -13.11 7.03
CA PHE A 359 -35.85 -12.33 6.31
C PHE A 359 -36.18 -12.20 4.82
N GLU A 360 -36.65 -13.29 4.20
CA GLU A 360 -37.01 -13.39 2.77
C GLU A 360 -38.00 -12.30 2.35
N THR A 361 -38.98 -12.00 3.20
CA THR A 361 -40.06 -11.04 2.89
C THR A 361 -39.87 -9.69 3.59
N SER A 362 -38.85 -9.56 4.43
CA SER A 362 -38.73 -8.42 5.32
C SER A 362 -38.09 -7.19 4.69
N PHE A 363 -37.22 -7.35 3.70
CA PHE A 363 -36.41 -6.26 3.14
C PHE A 363 -36.62 -6.07 1.62
N PRO A 364 -37.78 -5.55 1.20
CA PRO A 364 -38.15 -5.48 -0.23
C PRO A 364 -37.28 -4.53 -1.08
N LYS A 365 -36.38 -3.74 -0.47
CA LYS A 365 -35.45 -2.84 -1.18
C LYS A 365 -33.97 -3.22 -1.00
N LEU A 366 -33.68 -4.32 -0.31
CA LEU A 366 -32.31 -4.74 -0.02
C LEU A 366 -31.59 -5.12 -1.30
N SER A 367 -30.41 -4.54 -1.51
CA SER A 367 -29.56 -4.77 -2.69
C SER A 367 -28.12 -5.11 -2.31
N VAL A 368 -27.64 -4.71 -1.13
CA VAL A 368 -26.29 -5.03 -0.66
C VAL A 368 -26.36 -5.70 0.71
N ILE A 369 -25.68 -6.84 0.82
CA ILE A 369 -25.59 -7.63 2.05
C ILE A 369 -24.13 -7.91 2.35
N CYS A 370 -23.69 -7.60 3.57
CA CYS A 370 -22.34 -7.94 4.03
C CYS A 370 -22.42 -8.81 5.28
N PHE A 371 -22.15 -10.11 5.11
CA PHE A 371 -22.22 -11.14 6.17
C PHE A 371 -20.90 -11.88 6.36
N ALA A 372 -19.79 -11.32 5.88
CA ALA A 372 -18.46 -11.84 6.16
C ALA A 372 -18.22 -11.96 7.68
N PHE A 373 -17.32 -12.85 8.12
CA PHE A 373 -16.95 -13.01 9.53
C PHE A 373 -18.14 -13.32 10.45
N ASN A 374 -18.94 -14.31 10.08
CA ASN A 374 -20.02 -14.81 10.91
C ASN A 374 -19.82 -16.32 11.16
N LYS A 375 -20.89 -17.02 11.55
CA LYS A 375 -20.91 -18.46 11.87
C LYS A 375 -21.85 -19.24 10.94
N PHE A 376 -22.14 -18.73 9.75
CA PHE A 376 -22.95 -19.44 8.75
C PHE A 376 -22.25 -20.72 8.28
N LYS A 377 -22.93 -21.86 8.39
CA LYS A 377 -22.43 -23.14 7.87
C LYS A 377 -22.90 -23.45 6.45
N LYS A 378 -23.97 -22.78 6.03
CA LYS A 378 -24.60 -22.88 4.71
C LYS A 378 -25.11 -21.51 4.32
N VAL A 379 -25.34 -21.29 3.03
CA VAL A 379 -25.94 -20.02 2.57
C VAL A 379 -27.37 -19.99 3.11
N PRO A 380 -27.77 -18.98 3.91
CA PRO A 380 -29.10 -18.94 4.51
C PRO A 380 -30.22 -18.97 3.47
N ASN A 381 -31.24 -19.81 3.67
CA ASN A 381 -32.39 -19.94 2.75
C ASN A 381 -33.07 -18.59 2.51
N GLY A 382 -33.22 -17.77 3.56
CA GLY A 382 -33.81 -16.43 3.44
C GLY A 382 -33.11 -15.49 2.44
N ILE A 383 -31.89 -15.80 1.98
CA ILE A 383 -31.17 -15.06 0.92
C ILE A 383 -31.37 -15.71 -0.45
N LEU A 384 -31.31 -17.05 -0.50
CA LEU A 384 -31.55 -17.84 -1.72
C LEU A 384 -32.95 -17.56 -2.27
N ASP A 385 -33.93 -17.51 -1.38
CA ASP A 385 -35.36 -17.37 -1.71
C ASP A 385 -35.81 -15.91 -1.78
N HIS A 386 -34.95 -14.95 -1.39
CA HIS A 386 -35.32 -13.54 -1.36
C HIS A 386 -35.75 -13.02 -2.75
N PRO A 387 -36.86 -12.29 -2.90
CA PRO A 387 -37.44 -11.94 -4.21
C PRO A 387 -36.59 -10.96 -5.04
N ASN A 388 -35.68 -10.22 -4.39
CA ASN A 388 -34.78 -9.27 -5.03
C ASN A 388 -33.52 -9.93 -5.58
N SER A 389 -33.04 -9.40 -6.72
CA SER A 389 -31.66 -9.58 -7.14
C SER A 389 -30.75 -8.63 -6.36
N PHE A 390 -29.61 -9.14 -5.92
CA PHE A 390 -28.65 -8.36 -5.14
C PHE A 390 -27.57 -7.76 -6.06
N GLN A 391 -27.08 -6.57 -5.70
CA GLN A 391 -25.96 -5.88 -6.33
C GLN A 391 -24.63 -6.35 -5.77
N ALA A 392 -24.59 -6.67 -4.47
CA ALA A 392 -23.41 -7.22 -3.81
C ALA A 392 -23.83 -8.09 -2.61
N ILE A 393 -23.13 -9.20 -2.42
CA ILE A 393 -23.30 -10.08 -1.25
C ILE A 393 -21.92 -10.55 -0.82
N THR A 394 -21.62 -10.52 0.48
CA THR A 394 -20.43 -11.18 1.02
C THR A 394 -20.70 -12.17 2.11
N PHE A 395 -19.94 -13.25 2.04
CA PHE A 395 -19.98 -14.34 3.00
C PHE A 395 -18.60 -14.81 3.43
N ASP A 396 -17.53 -14.11 3.06
CA ASP A 396 -16.16 -14.53 3.35
C ASP A 396 -15.98 -14.89 4.82
N ARG A 397 -15.20 -15.97 5.06
CA ARG A 397 -14.81 -16.39 6.42
C ARG A 397 -15.98 -16.72 7.34
N ASN A 398 -16.96 -17.40 6.77
CA ASN A 398 -17.94 -18.20 7.50
C ASN A 398 -17.54 -19.68 7.44
N PRO A 399 -17.84 -20.50 8.47
CA PRO A 399 -17.48 -21.92 8.53
C PRO A 399 -18.39 -22.79 7.65
N PHE A 400 -18.39 -22.56 6.33
CA PHE A 400 -19.23 -23.31 5.39
C PHE A 400 -18.81 -24.78 5.27
N GLU A 401 -19.80 -25.66 5.16
CA GLU A 401 -19.61 -27.10 4.92
C GLU A 401 -19.31 -27.39 3.42
N ASP A 402 -18.66 -28.53 3.12
CA ASP A 402 -17.98 -28.84 1.85
C ASP A 402 -18.79 -28.62 0.56
N ASP A 403 -20.10 -28.85 0.59
CA ASP A 403 -20.97 -28.69 -0.59
C ASP A 403 -21.14 -27.23 -1.03
N HIS A 404 -20.90 -26.27 -0.14
CA HIS A 404 -20.97 -24.83 -0.42
C HIS A 404 -19.59 -24.18 -0.59
N LEU A 405 -18.51 -24.85 -0.20
CA LEU A 405 -17.12 -24.40 -0.36
C LEU A 405 -16.74 -24.17 -1.84
N LYS A 406 -17.27 -24.97 -2.76
CA LYS A 406 -17.06 -24.79 -4.22
C LYS A 406 -17.57 -23.44 -4.73
N LEU A 407 -18.70 -22.96 -4.21
CA LEU A 407 -19.30 -21.66 -4.56
C LEU A 407 -18.48 -20.48 -3.99
N LEU A 408 -17.86 -20.65 -2.82
CA LEU A 408 -17.00 -19.64 -2.19
C LEU A 408 -15.60 -19.58 -2.80
N ASN A 409 -15.06 -20.70 -3.25
CA ASN A 409 -13.77 -20.76 -3.95
C ASN A 409 -13.80 -19.97 -5.28
N LEU A 410 -14.98 -19.73 -5.83
CA LEU A 410 -15.20 -18.88 -7.01
C LEU A 410 -15.37 -17.38 -6.66
N GLY A 411 -15.36 -17.04 -5.36
CA GLY A 411 -15.50 -15.68 -4.84
C GLY A 411 -16.95 -15.17 -4.72
N ASN A 412 -17.15 -14.11 -3.94
CA ASN A 412 -18.45 -13.48 -3.70
C ASN A 412 -19.21 -13.13 -4.99
N ASN A 413 -18.50 -12.74 -6.06
CA ASN A 413 -19.10 -12.44 -7.35
C ASN A 413 -19.73 -13.67 -8.01
N ALA A 414 -19.13 -14.86 -7.88
CA ALA A 414 -19.71 -16.09 -8.41
C ALA A 414 -20.92 -16.55 -7.59
N ILE A 415 -20.89 -16.39 -6.27
CA ILE A 415 -22.05 -16.63 -5.40
C ILE A 415 -23.21 -15.71 -5.81
N LEU A 416 -22.91 -14.43 -5.99
CA LEU A 416 -23.89 -13.43 -6.42
C LEU A 416 -24.49 -13.78 -7.79
N LEU A 417 -23.66 -14.19 -8.75
CA LEU A 417 -24.10 -14.62 -10.08
C LEU A 417 -25.00 -15.85 -9.98
N ASN A 418 -24.59 -16.89 -9.25
CA ASN A 418 -25.37 -18.12 -9.10
C ASN A 418 -26.74 -17.85 -8.45
N ILE A 419 -26.77 -17.05 -7.36
CA ILE A 419 -28.01 -16.65 -6.69
C ILE A 419 -28.92 -15.88 -7.65
N ASN A 420 -28.37 -14.92 -8.40
CA ASN A 420 -29.15 -14.11 -9.32
C ASN A 420 -29.61 -14.90 -10.57
N GLU A 421 -28.84 -15.88 -11.04
CA GLU A 421 -29.18 -16.77 -12.16
C GLU A 421 -30.28 -17.76 -11.79
N LYS A 422 -30.19 -18.40 -10.62
CA LYS A 422 -31.29 -19.24 -10.08
C LYS A 422 -32.59 -18.47 -10.03
N LYS A 423 -32.55 -17.18 -9.64
CA LYS A 423 -33.74 -16.30 -9.62
C LYS A 423 -34.24 -15.92 -11.02
N LYS A 424 -33.34 -15.68 -11.98
CA LYS A 424 -33.74 -15.43 -13.38
C LYS A 424 -34.38 -16.66 -14.00
N ASN A 425 -33.86 -17.85 -13.72
CA ASN A 425 -34.38 -19.10 -14.23
C ASN A 425 -35.71 -19.46 -13.58
N GLY A 426 -35.86 -19.31 -12.24
CA GLY A 426 -37.15 -19.48 -11.56
C GLY A 426 -38.24 -18.51 -12.04
N LYS A 427 -37.89 -17.26 -12.41
CA LYS A 427 -38.83 -16.32 -13.05
C LYS A 427 -39.16 -16.67 -14.51
N LYS A 428 -38.29 -17.37 -15.23
CA LYS A 428 -38.58 -17.90 -16.58
C LYS A 428 -39.53 -19.09 -16.53
N THR A 429 -39.45 -19.94 -15.49
CA THR A 429 -40.37 -21.08 -15.31
C THR A 429 -41.81 -20.64 -15.03
N ILE A 430 -41.99 -19.53 -14.28
CA ILE A 430 -43.33 -18.98 -13.97
C ILE A 430 -44.01 -18.37 -15.21
N ASN A 431 -43.25 -17.92 -16.22
CA ASN A 431 -43.80 -17.38 -17.47
C ASN A 431 -44.01 -18.43 -18.58
N LYS A 432 -43.77 -19.71 -18.29
CA LYS A 432 -43.92 -20.82 -19.24
C LYS A 432 -44.92 -21.90 -18.78
N GLU A 433 -45.78 -21.62 -17.80
CA GLU A 433 -46.90 -22.52 -17.44
C GLU A 433 -48.12 -22.40 -18.40
N SER A 434 -47.86 -22.16 -19.67
CA SER A 434 -48.80 -22.43 -20.75
C SER A 434 -48.00 -22.92 -21.95
N GLU A 435 -48.19 -24.19 -22.32
CA GLU A 435 -47.56 -24.91 -23.45
C GLU A 435 -46.15 -25.44 -23.12
N THR A 436 -45.82 -26.73 -23.09
CA THR A 436 -46.47 -27.99 -23.55
C THR A 436 -45.67 -29.15 -22.95
N GLU A 437 -46.32 -30.12 -22.29
CA GLU A 437 -45.75 -31.36 -21.71
C GLU A 437 -45.23 -32.38 -22.75
N THR A 438 -44.97 -31.96 -23.99
CA THR A 438 -44.66 -32.87 -25.11
C THR A 438 -43.24 -32.72 -25.66
N GLU A 439 -42.51 -31.65 -25.30
CA GLU A 439 -41.10 -31.48 -25.69
C GLU A 439 -40.11 -32.09 -24.70
N ILE A 440 -40.47 -32.19 -23.41
CA ILE A 440 -39.58 -32.71 -22.34
C ILE A 440 -39.28 -34.21 -22.53
N LYS A 441 -40.23 -35.00 -23.08
CA LYS A 441 -40.01 -36.43 -23.34
C LYS A 441 -39.12 -36.72 -24.56
N LYS A 442 -38.85 -35.72 -25.42
CA LYS A 442 -37.92 -35.89 -26.54
C LYS A 442 -36.48 -35.56 -26.15
N GLU A 443 -36.27 -34.54 -25.32
CA GLU A 443 -34.94 -34.17 -24.83
C GLU A 443 -34.38 -35.21 -23.82
N GLU A 444 -35.23 -35.86 -23.01
CA GLU A 444 -34.77 -36.92 -22.09
C GLU A 444 -34.23 -38.18 -22.83
N ILE A 445 -34.74 -38.48 -24.03
CA ILE A 445 -34.28 -39.63 -24.83
C ILE A 445 -33.00 -39.30 -25.61
N GLU A 446 -32.76 -38.04 -26.00
CA GLU A 446 -31.49 -37.64 -26.62
C GLU A 446 -30.33 -37.62 -25.61
N ILE A 447 -30.59 -37.22 -24.37
CA ILE A 447 -29.56 -37.15 -23.31
C ILE A 447 -29.16 -38.55 -22.81
N GLU A 448 -30.07 -39.53 -22.78
CA GLU A 448 -29.70 -40.91 -22.43
C GLU A 448 -28.82 -41.59 -23.51
N ASN A 449 -29.06 -41.27 -24.80
CA ASN A 449 -28.27 -41.82 -25.91
C ASN A 449 -26.88 -41.17 -26.07
N GLU A 450 -26.70 -39.91 -25.66
CA GLU A 450 -25.37 -39.26 -25.65
C GLU A 450 -24.49 -39.78 -24.51
N ASN A 451 -25.07 -40.09 -23.34
CA ASN A 451 -24.34 -40.62 -22.18
C ASN A 451 -23.85 -42.07 -22.35
N GLU A 452 -24.50 -42.90 -23.18
CA GLU A 452 -23.99 -44.25 -23.50
C GLU A 452 -22.81 -44.21 -24.48
N ASN A 453 -22.82 -43.27 -25.44
CA ASN A 453 -21.71 -43.09 -26.40
C ASN A 453 -20.45 -42.49 -25.76
N GLU A 454 -20.57 -41.67 -24.72
CA GLU A 454 -19.40 -41.17 -23.97
C GLU A 454 -18.76 -42.26 -23.08
N LYS A 455 -19.57 -43.16 -22.49
CA LYS A 455 -19.06 -44.28 -21.69
C LYS A 455 -18.33 -45.35 -22.51
N GLU A 456 -18.69 -45.55 -23.78
CA GLU A 456 -17.92 -46.43 -24.67
C GLU A 456 -16.58 -45.79 -25.09
N LYS A 457 -16.55 -44.48 -25.32
CA LYS A 457 -15.32 -43.74 -25.65
C LYS A 457 -14.33 -43.64 -24.48
N GLU A 458 -14.81 -43.58 -23.24
CA GLU A 458 -13.93 -43.64 -22.06
C GLU A 458 -13.30 -45.03 -21.88
N LYS A 459 -14.04 -46.11 -22.14
CA LYS A 459 -13.50 -47.47 -22.07
C LYS A 459 -12.48 -47.80 -23.17
N GLU A 460 -12.61 -47.21 -24.35
CA GLU A 460 -11.58 -47.33 -25.40
C GLU A 460 -10.30 -46.54 -25.04
N LYS A 461 -10.44 -45.35 -24.43
CA LYS A 461 -9.29 -44.56 -23.95
C LYS A 461 -8.55 -45.23 -22.79
N GLU A 462 -9.25 -45.86 -21.86
CA GLU A 462 -8.60 -46.61 -20.77
C GLU A 462 -7.78 -47.79 -21.30
N LYS A 463 -8.27 -48.50 -22.34
CA LYS A 463 -7.51 -49.57 -23.00
C LYS A 463 -6.30 -49.07 -23.79
N GLU A 464 -6.40 -47.91 -24.44
CA GLU A 464 -5.23 -47.29 -25.11
C GLU A 464 -4.15 -46.86 -24.12
N ILE A 465 -4.54 -46.37 -22.94
CA ILE A 465 -3.60 -45.98 -21.87
C ILE A 465 -2.92 -47.21 -21.26
N GLU A 466 -3.65 -48.31 -21.10
CA GLU A 466 -3.08 -49.57 -20.59
C GLU A 466 -2.04 -50.17 -21.56
N ILE A 467 -2.33 -50.15 -22.87
CA ILE A 467 -1.40 -50.59 -23.93
C ILE A 467 -0.17 -49.65 -24.03
N GLN A 468 -0.34 -48.35 -23.81
CA GLN A 468 0.80 -47.40 -23.78
C GLN A 468 1.69 -47.60 -22.56
N ASN A 469 1.11 -47.97 -21.40
CA ASN A 469 1.87 -48.24 -20.18
C ASN A 469 2.64 -49.57 -20.24
N GLU A 470 2.12 -50.60 -20.91
CA GLU A 470 2.87 -51.84 -21.15
C GLU A 470 4.05 -51.63 -22.11
N LYS A 471 3.87 -50.86 -23.19
CA LYS A 471 4.96 -50.50 -24.11
C LYS A 471 6.04 -49.61 -23.46
N LYS A 472 5.65 -48.82 -22.46
CA LYS A 472 6.59 -47.99 -21.70
C LYS A 472 7.43 -48.83 -20.75
N LYS A 473 6.84 -49.86 -20.13
CA LYS A 473 7.58 -50.84 -19.31
C LYS A 473 8.52 -51.73 -20.11
N GLU A 474 8.17 -52.11 -21.34
CA GLU A 474 9.09 -52.84 -22.22
C GLU A 474 10.30 -52.00 -22.63
N LYS A 475 10.10 -50.69 -22.92
CA LYS A 475 11.20 -49.75 -23.20
C LYS A 475 12.08 -49.46 -21.99
N GLU A 476 11.49 -49.32 -20.80
CA GLU A 476 12.25 -49.10 -19.57
C GLU A 476 13.13 -50.33 -19.24
N ASN A 477 12.67 -51.55 -19.51
CA ASN A 477 13.48 -52.77 -19.36
C ASN A 477 14.56 -52.96 -20.44
N GLU A 478 14.37 -52.45 -21.67
CA GLU A 478 15.41 -52.44 -22.70
C GLU A 478 16.50 -51.40 -22.39
N GLU A 479 16.13 -50.21 -21.89
CA GLU A 479 17.08 -49.17 -21.46
C GLU A 479 17.86 -49.55 -20.19
N GLU A 480 17.29 -50.37 -19.29
CA GLU A 480 18.02 -50.89 -18.12
C GLU A 480 19.08 -51.94 -18.51
N ASN A 481 18.80 -52.77 -19.51
CA ASN A 481 19.75 -53.76 -20.04
C ASN A 481 20.86 -53.15 -20.92
N GLU A 482 20.63 -51.97 -21.53
CA GLU A 482 21.68 -51.20 -22.22
C GLU A 482 22.59 -50.46 -21.23
N LYS A 483 22.04 -49.92 -20.13
CA LYS A 483 22.81 -49.27 -19.07
C LYS A 483 23.70 -50.22 -18.28
N GLU A 484 23.32 -51.49 -18.11
CA GLU A 484 24.20 -52.50 -17.49
C GLU A 484 25.39 -52.90 -18.39
N LYS A 485 25.30 -52.73 -19.72
CA LYS A 485 26.42 -52.99 -20.65
C LYS A 485 27.34 -51.78 -20.83
N GLU A 486 26.85 -50.55 -20.65
CA GLU A 486 27.67 -49.34 -20.68
C GLU A 486 28.53 -49.17 -19.41
N ASN A 487 28.02 -49.61 -18.24
CA ASN A 487 28.76 -49.57 -16.98
C ASN A 487 29.98 -50.52 -16.90
N GLU A 488 30.07 -51.55 -17.74
CA GLU A 488 31.28 -52.41 -17.82
C GLU A 488 32.38 -51.79 -18.70
N ASN A 489 32.06 -50.87 -19.62
CA ASN A 489 33.05 -50.18 -20.47
C ASN A 489 33.55 -48.85 -19.85
N GLU A 490 32.77 -48.18 -19.01
CA GLU A 490 33.19 -46.92 -18.39
C GLU A 490 34.29 -47.10 -17.33
N ASN A 491 34.35 -48.27 -16.67
CA ASN A 491 35.41 -48.59 -15.70
C ASN A 491 36.80 -48.81 -16.34
N GLU A 492 36.90 -49.18 -17.62
CA GLU A 492 38.20 -49.28 -18.32
C GLU A 492 38.70 -47.92 -18.82
N ILE A 493 37.80 -46.97 -19.10
CA ILE A 493 38.14 -45.62 -19.59
C ILE A 493 38.53 -44.67 -18.44
N GLU A 494 37.99 -44.88 -17.24
CA GLU A 494 38.30 -44.06 -16.06
C GLU A 494 39.74 -44.31 -15.55
N ILE A 495 40.27 -45.53 -15.71
CA ILE A 495 41.64 -45.92 -15.33
C ILE A 495 42.71 -45.38 -16.31
N GLU A 496 42.36 -45.12 -17.58
CA GLU A 496 43.28 -44.48 -18.54
C GLU A 496 43.31 -42.94 -18.39
N LYS A 497 42.18 -42.32 -18.03
CA LYS A 497 42.10 -40.85 -17.83
C LYS A 497 42.77 -40.37 -16.54
N GLU A 498 42.80 -41.18 -15.48
CA GLU A 498 43.57 -40.85 -14.26
C GLU A 498 45.08 -40.89 -14.50
N LYS A 499 45.58 -41.74 -15.42
CA LYS A 499 47.01 -41.80 -15.78
C LYS A 499 47.48 -40.69 -16.72
N GLU A 500 46.58 -40.06 -17.46
CA GLU A 500 46.89 -38.87 -18.26
C GLU A 500 46.86 -37.58 -17.41
N LYS A 501 45.97 -37.49 -16.41
CA LYS A 501 45.93 -36.36 -15.47
C LYS A 501 47.18 -36.25 -14.58
N GLU A 502 47.71 -37.37 -14.10
CA GLU A 502 48.96 -37.35 -13.31
C GLU A 502 50.19 -36.91 -14.13
N LYS A 503 50.17 -37.07 -15.47
CA LYS A 503 51.25 -36.59 -16.35
C LYS A 503 51.12 -35.11 -16.71
N GLU A 504 49.90 -34.59 -16.82
CA GLU A 504 49.66 -33.16 -17.06
C GLU A 504 49.96 -32.30 -15.82
N GLU A 505 49.70 -32.81 -14.62
CA GLU A 505 50.04 -32.14 -13.35
C GLU A 505 51.56 -32.07 -13.10
N GLU A 506 52.35 -33.07 -13.53
CA GLU A 506 53.83 -33.02 -13.46
C GLU A 506 54.44 -32.02 -14.48
N GLU A 507 53.84 -31.84 -15.66
CA GLU A 507 54.29 -30.85 -16.65
C GLU A 507 53.92 -29.40 -16.31
N GLU A 508 52.81 -29.17 -15.59
CA GLU A 508 52.44 -27.83 -15.10
C GLU A 508 53.30 -27.37 -13.93
N GLU A 509 53.73 -28.29 -13.04
CA GLU A 509 54.65 -27.98 -11.94
C GLU A 509 56.08 -27.59 -12.41
N GLU A 510 56.56 -28.13 -13.54
CA GLU A 510 57.85 -27.72 -14.14
C GLU A 510 57.76 -26.34 -14.80
N LYS A 511 56.63 -26.01 -15.46
CA LYS A 511 56.40 -24.69 -16.08
C LYS A 511 56.20 -23.57 -15.04
N GLU A 512 55.67 -23.88 -13.86
CA GLU A 512 55.56 -22.93 -12.76
C GLU A 512 56.90 -22.63 -12.05
N LYS A 513 57.85 -23.59 -12.08
CA LYS A 513 59.21 -23.42 -11.54
C LYS A 513 60.11 -22.60 -12.48
N GLU A 514 59.87 -22.62 -13.80
CA GLU A 514 60.57 -21.75 -14.76
C GLU A 514 60.03 -20.29 -14.74
N LYS A 515 58.70 -20.08 -14.63
CA LYS A 515 58.12 -18.73 -14.50
C LYS A 515 58.45 -17.99 -13.20
N LYS A 516 58.81 -18.71 -12.14
CA LYS A 516 59.30 -18.11 -10.88
C LYS A 516 60.77 -17.65 -10.96
N LYS A 517 61.56 -18.15 -11.91
CA LYS A 517 62.94 -17.67 -12.14
C LYS A 517 63.02 -16.43 -13.02
N GLU A 518 62.10 -16.24 -13.97
CA GLU A 518 62.06 -15.02 -14.81
C GLU A 518 61.49 -13.79 -14.06
N ASN A 519 60.62 -13.99 -13.08
CA ASN A 519 60.03 -12.89 -12.28
C ASN A 519 60.93 -12.34 -11.15
N GLU A 520 62.09 -12.96 -10.89
CA GLU A 520 63.08 -12.45 -9.94
C GLU A 520 64.16 -11.57 -10.59
N GLU A 521 64.29 -11.54 -11.93
CA GLU A 521 65.23 -10.67 -12.64
C GLU A 521 64.62 -9.33 -13.13
N GLU A 522 63.28 -9.18 -13.16
CA GLU A 522 62.60 -7.92 -13.52
C GLU A 522 62.30 -6.99 -12.33
N LYS A 523 62.55 -7.41 -11.09
CA LYS A 523 62.29 -6.60 -9.88
C LYS A 523 63.45 -5.74 -9.38
N GLU A 524 64.57 -5.67 -10.11
CA GLU A 524 65.71 -4.79 -9.75
C GLU A 524 65.90 -3.57 -10.65
N ASN A 525 65.03 -3.29 -11.65
CA ASN A 525 65.23 -2.15 -12.57
C ASN A 525 64.08 -1.13 -12.69
N GLU A 526 63.06 -1.17 -11.84
CA GLU A 526 61.99 -0.14 -11.82
C GLU A 526 61.85 0.56 -10.47
N ASN A 527 62.97 1.04 -9.93
CA ASN A 527 62.99 1.94 -8.78
C ASN A 527 63.88 3.14 -9.06
N GLU A 528 63.51 3.99 -10.03
CA GLU A 528 64.09 5.35 -10.07
C GLU A 528 63.29 6.47 -10.76
N ASN A 529 62.05 6.26 -11.24
CA ASN A 529 61.38 7.31 -12.04
C ASN A 529 59.91 7.68 -11.71
N GLU A 530 59.42 7.45 -10.49
CA GLU A 530 58.12 8.01 -10.08
C GLU A 530 58.16 8.58 -8.66
N LYS A 531 59.04 9.55 -8.43
CA LYS A 531 59.12 10.30 -7.18
C LYS A 531 59.31 11.80 -7.38
N GLU A 532 58.52 12.44 -8.25
CA GLU A 532 58.56 13.91 -8.32
C GLU A 532 57.27 14.66 -8.75
N GLU A 533 56.07 14.09 -8.62
CA GLU A 533 54.85 14.83 -9.00
C GLU A 533 53.65 14.77 -8.04
N LEU A 534 53.89 14.77 -6.72
CA LEU A 534 52.83 15.02 -5.73
C LEU A 534 53.33 15.69 -4.44
N LYS A 535 54.01 16.83 -4.59
CA LYS A 535 54.21 17.81 -3.51
C LYS A 535 53.78 19.20 -3.97
N GLY A 536 52.51 19.52 -3.73
CA GLY A 536 52.01 20.88 -3.88
C GLY A 536 50.52 20.95 -3.70
N ILE A 537 50.09 21.32 -2.48
CA ILE A 537 48.88 22.09 -2.11
C ILE A 537 48.41 21.60 -0.72
N ILE A 538 49.11 22.06 0.31
CA ILE A 538 48.52 22.38 1.62
C ILE A 538 49.21 23.66 2.09
N THR A 539 48.47 24.78 2.17
CA THR A 539 48.47 25.74 3.29
C THR A 539 47.59 26.98 3.01
N ALA A 540 47.01 27.51 4.10
CA ALA A 540 46.38 28.84 4.30
C ALA A 540 44.84 28.97 4.26
N THR A 541 44.22 28.59 5.39
CA THR A 541 43.35 29.39 6.30
C THR A 541 42.50 30.57 5.77
N GLY A 542 41.20 30.56 6.13
CA GLY A 542 40.39 31.80 6.25
C GLY A 542 38.87 31.57 6.32
N MET A 543 38.23 31.93 7.43
CA MET A 543 36.81 31.74 7.77
C MET A 543 35.81 32.39 6.79
N GLY A 544 34.66 31.71 6.58
CA GLY A 544 33.44 32.32 6.01
C GLY A 544 32.36 31.28 5.69
N LYS A 545 31.27 31.26 6.47
CA LYS A 545 30.08 30.41 6.26
C LYS A 545 29.42 30.71 4.90
N VAL A 546 29.45 29.75 3.97
CA VAL A 546 28.60 29.70 2.77
C VAL A 546 28.20 28.25 2.51
N SER A 547 26.91 27.99 2.30
CA SER A 547 26.37 26.65 2.01
C SER A 547 26.81 26.14 0.63
N PRO A 548 27.20 24.87 0.48
CA PRO A 548 27.59 24.33 -0.82
C PRO A 548 26.41 23.57 -1.43
N ASN A 549 25.47 24.27 -2.09
CA ASN A 549 24.46 23.59 -2.93
C ASN A 549 24.36 24.10 -4.37
N GLU A 550 24.92 25.25 -4.73
CA GLU A 550 24.74 25.79 -6.10
C GLU A 550 25.88 25.48 -7.09
N LYS A 551 27.09 25.17 -6.62
CA LYS A 551 28.23 24.91 -7.53
C LYS A 551 28.23 23.49 -8.13
N HIS A 552 27.66 22.50 -7.44
CA HIS A 552 27.53 21.13 -7.98
C HIS A 552 26.38 21.00 -8.99
N LEU A 553 25.25 21.68 -8.77
CA LEU A 553 24.08 21.64 -9.67
C LEU A 553 24.32 22.33 -11.02
N LYS A 554 25.18 23.36 -11.09
CA LYS A 554 25.52 24.02 -12.37
C LYS A 554 26.42 23.17 -13.28
N LYS A 555 27.18 22.22 -12.73
CA LYS A 555 28.00 21.29 -13.52
C LYS A 555 27.16 20.13 -14.09
N PHE A 556 26.02 19.81 -13.46
CA PHE A 556 25.10 18.75 -13.86
C PHE A 556 24.21 19.12 -15.07
N ARG A 557 23.78 20.39 -15.19
CA ARG A 557 22.84 20.83 -16.25
C ARG A 557 23.45 21.07 -17.63
N LYS A 558 24.76 20.94 -17.82
CA LYS A 558 25.43 21.26 -19.10
C LYS A 558 25.93 20.06 -19.91
N LYS A 559 25.46 18.83 -19.61
CA LYS A 559 25.89 17.59 -20.30
C LYS A 559 24.79 16.78 -20.99
N LEU A 560 23.58 17.32 -21.16
CA LEU A 560 22.52 16.69 -21.96
C LEU A 560 22.54 17.19 -23.41
N THR A 561 23.64 16.91 -24.11
CA THR A 561 23.70 16.85 -25.59
C THR A 561 25.01 16.17 -25.99
N VAL A 562 25.12 14.88 -25.71
CA VAL A 562 26.18 14.03 -26.27
C VAL A 562 25.56 12.68 -26.59
N LYS A 563 25.65 12.26 -27.86
CA LYS A 563 25.36 10.89 -28.32
C LYS A 563 26.10 9.90 -27.42
N THR A 564 25.40 9.08 -26.65
CA THR A 564 25.99 8.07 -25.77
C THR A 564 25.64 6.67 -26.25
N SER A 565 26.67 5.91 -26.60
CA SER A 565 26.64 4.44 -26.68
C SER A 565 26.31 3.88 -25.30
N LEU A 566 25.20 3.14 -25.22
CA LEU A 566 24.70 2.41 -24.05
C LEU A 566 25.66 1.26 -23.71
N LYS A 567 25.94 1.03 -22.42
CA LYS A 567 27.00 0.08 -21.97
C LYS A 567 26.49 -1.21 -21.31
N ILE A 568 25.20 -1.35 -21.02
CA ILE A 568 24.59 -2.65 -20.68
C ILE A 568 23.65 -2.99 -21.81
N LYS A 569 24.18 -3.53 -22.91
CA LYS A 569 23.31 -4.16 -23.90
C LYS A 569 23.19 -5.61 -23.51
N ILE A 570 21.96 -6.09 -23.35
CA ILE A 570 21.68 -7.51 -23.16
C ILE A 570 22.35 -8.27 -24.31
N LYS A 571 23.21 -9.26 -23.98
CA LYS A 571 23.97 -10.04 -24.97
C LYS A 571 23.02 -10.92 -25.78
N GLU A 572 23.37 -11.22 -27.02
CA GLU A 572 22.62 -12.22 -27.79
C GLU A 572 22.67 -13.58 -27.07
N ASN A 573 21.53 -14.27 -26.98
CA ASN A 573 21.33 -15.55 -26.27
C ASN A 573 21.46 -15.52 -24.74
N SER A 574 21.41 -14.35 -24.10
CA SER A 574 21.38 -14.22 -22.64
C SER A 574 20.08 -14.71 -21.99
N THR A 575 19.02 -14.87 -22.77
CA THR A 575 17.68 -15.27 -22.31
C THR A 575 16.97 -16.09 -23.37
N THR A 576 16.14 -17.04 -22.95
CA THR A 576 15.20 -17.74 -23.84
C THR A 576 13.88 -16.98 -24.04
N LEU A 577 13.67 -15.91 -23.28
CA LEU A 577 12.47 -15.06 -23.38
C LEU A 577 12.54 -14.14 -24.58
N ASN A 578 11.38 -13.89 -25.21
CA ASN A 578 11.33 -12.81 -26.19
C ASN A 578 11.39 -11.43 -25.53
N VAL A 579 11.67 -10.39 -26.31
CA VAL A 579 11.88 -9.02 -25.79
C VAL A 579 10.67 -8.49 -25.02
N GLU A 580 9.45 -8.77 -25.46
CA GLU A 580 8.24 -8.29 -24.79
C GLU A 580 7.99 -9.04 -23.48
N GLU A 581 8.23 -10.36 -23.45
CA GLU A 581 8.18 -11.14 -22.21
C GLU A 581 9.24 -10.69 -21.20
N LEU A 582 10.45 -10.41 -21.66
CA LEU A 582 11.52 -9.91 -20.82
C LEU A 582 11.18 -8.54 -20.22
N LYS A 583 10.68 -7.60 -21.03
CA LYS A 583 10.18 -6.31 -20.55
C LYS A 583 9.06 -6.47 -19.53
N ASP A 584 8.09 -7.34 -19.81
CA ASP A 584 6.95 -7.58 -18.94
C ASP A 584 7.40 -8.12 -17.57
N LYS A 585 8.37 -9.04 -17.53
CA LYS A 585 8.94 -9.59 -16.29
C LYS A 585 9.81 -8.59 -15.53
N ILE A 586 10.62 -7.78 -16.22
CA ILE A 586 11.42 -6.71 -15.60
C ILE A 586 10.51 -5.66 -14.96
N LYS A 587 9.49 -5.20 -15.70
CA LYS A 587 8.48 -4.27 -15.17
C LYS A 587 7.71 -4.92 -14.01
N GLY A 588 7.41 -6.21 -14.13
CA GLY A 588 6.75 -6.99 -13.09
C GLY A 588 7.57 -7.06 -11.80
N CYS A 589 8.89 -7.20 -11.88
CA CYS A 589 9.78 -7.15 -10.72
C CYS A 589 9.67 -5.81 -9.97
N ILE A 590 9.82 -4.70 -10.69
CA ILE A 590 9.86 -3.35 -10.09
C ILE A 590 8.49 -2.96 -9.55
N ILE A 591 7.44 -3.10 -10.34
CA ILE A 591 6.07 -2.74 -9.92
C ILE A 591 5.54 -3.74 -8.89
N GLY A 592 5.89 -5.02 -9.00
CA GLY A 592 5.55 -6.03 -8.01
C GLY A 592 6.17 -5.72 -6.65
N ASN A 593 7.40 -5.19 -6.61
CA ASN A 593 8.02 -4.70 -5.38
C ASN A 593 7.18 -3.59 -4.74
N CYS A 594 6.88 -2.53 -5.50
CA CYS A 594 6.06 -1.42 -5.03
C CYS A 594 4.66 -1.84 -4.57
N LEU A 595 4.00 -2.74 -5.32
CA LEU A 595 2.69 -3.26 -4.97
C LEU A 595 2.73 -4.06 -3.67
N GLY A 596 3.71 -4.97 -3.53
CA GLY A 596 3.85 -5.81 -2.36
C GLY A 596 4.18 -5.01 -1.10
N ASP A 597 5.06 -4.01 -1.22
CA ASP A 597 5.39 -3.03 -0.18
C ASP A 597 4.12 -2.28 0.26
N SER A 598 3.43 -1.64 -0.69
CA SER A 598 2.22 -0.87 -0.40
C SER A 598 1.11 -1.71 0.26
N MET A 599 0.91 -2.95 -0.20
CA MET A 599 0.02 -3.89 0.48
C MET A 599 0.51 -4.20 1.90
N GLY A 600 1.81 -4.45 2.05
CA GLY A 600 2.44 -4.86 3.29
C GLY A 600 2.42 -3.82 4.39
N LEU A 601 2.47 -2.52 4.04
CA LEU A 601 2.26 -1.39 4.97
C LEU A 601 0.93 -1.55 5.75
N SER A 602 -0.06 -2.19 5.15
CA SER A 602 -1.34 -2.47 5.82
C SER A 602 -1.17 -3.23 7.11
N THR A 603 -0.34 -4.26 7.19
CA THR A 603 -0.24 -5.09 8.39
C THR A 603 1.08 -4.95 9.13
N GLU A 604 1.89 -3.96 8.77
CA GLU A 604 3.21 -3.75 9.33
C GLU A 604 3.16 -3.55 10.85
N PHE A 605 4.00 -4.27 11.57
CA PHE A 605 4.09 -4.36 13.03
C PHE A 605 2.83 -4.87 13.75
N LEU A 606 1.85 -5.40 13.02
CA LEU A 606 0.74 -6.15 13.60
C LEU A 606 1.07 -7.63 13.64
N ASN A 607 0.50 -8.35 14.59
CA ASN A 607 0.51 -9.81 14.58
C ASN A 607 -0.77 -10.38 13.94
N LYS A 608 -0.77 -11.68 13.64
CA LYS A 608 -1.90 -12.36 12.98
C LYS A 608 -3.23 -12.19 13.72
N ASN A 609 -3.20 -12.11 15.06
CA ASN A 609 -4.39 -11.87 15.88
C ASN A 609 -4.87 -10.40 15.76
N GLN A 610 -3.96 -9.43 15.74
CA GLN A 610 -4.30 -8.02 15.49
C GLN A 610 -4.81 -7.81 14.06
N ASN A 611 -4.30 -8.54 13.08
CA ASN A 611 -4.83 -8.49 11.71
C ASN A 611 -6.28 -8.96 11.67
N SER A 612 -6.64 -10.04 12.39
CA SER A 612 -8.03 -10.54 12.48
C SER A 612 -9.03 -9.55 13.11
N VAL A 613 -8.50 -8.52 13.71
CA VAL A 613 -9.16 -7.53 14.54
C VAL A 613 -9.32 -6.20 13.78
N TYR A 614 -8.34 -5.86 12.94
CA TYR A 614 -8.25 -4.63 12.15
C TYR A 614 -8.55 -4.81 10.67
N TYR A 615 -8.58 -6.05 10.23
CA TYR A 615 -8.87 -6.40 8.86
C TYR A 615 -9.87 -7.55 8.83
N SER A 616 -10.67 -7.56 7.78
CA SER A 616 -11.48 -8.72 7.44
C SER A 616 -10.52 -9.75 6.79
N TYR A 617 -10.20 -10.87 7.47
CA TYR A 617 -9.48 -12.04 6.90
C TYR A 617 -9.84 -12.33 5.43
N GLY A 618 -8.92 -12.04 4.53
CA GLY A 618 -9.24 -11.88 3.13
C GLY A 618 -8.34 -10.82 2.50
N VAL A 619 -8.67 -10.48 1.28
CA VAL A 619 -7.93 -9.59 0.40
C VAL A 619 -7.66 -8.22 1.07
N ILE A 620 -6.38 -7.85 1.22
CA ILE A 620 -5.95 -6.58 1.84
C ILE A 620 -5.60 -5.58 0.73
N TYR A 621 -6.43 -4.55 0.55
CA TYR A 621 -6.21 -3.53 -0.48
C TYR A 621 -5.09 -2.56 -0.05
N PRO A 622 -4.22 -2.12 -0.97
CA PRO A 622 -3.17 -1.13 -0.67
C PRO A 622 -3.70 0.17 -0.04
N SER A 623 -4.90 0.60 -0.42
CA SER A 623 -5.55 1.81 0.11
C SER A 623 -6.29 1.62 1.44
N ASP A 624 -6.51 0.38 1.89
CA ASP A 624 -7.37 0.05 3.04
C ASP A 624 -6.61 -0.10 4.37
N PHE A 625 -5.38 0.40 4.49
CA PHE A 625 -4.61 0.26 5.74
C PHE A 625 -5.15 1.09 6.91
N ILE A 626 -4.87 0.64 8.14
CA ILE A 626 -5.38 1.29 9.33
C ILE A 626 -4.68 2.62 9.60
N LEU A 627 -5.40 3.65 10.04
CA LEU A 627 -4.77 4.95 10.32
C LEU A 627 -4.31 5.05 11.78
N ASP A 628 -3.14 4.49 12.06
CA ASP A 628 -2.46 4.55 13.35
C ASP A 628 -1.20 5.45 13.36
N HIS A 629 -0.47 5.48 14.48
CA HIS A 629 0.75 6.29 14.61
C HIS A 629 1.82 5.94 13.56
N HIS A 630 1.89 4.68 13.13
CA HIS A 630 2.88 4.23 12.16
C HIS A 630 2.45 4.61 10.75
N ARG A 631 1.30 4.08 10.31
CA ARG A 631 0.81 4.21 8.93
C ARG A 631 0.36 5.61 8.55
N SER A 632 0.03 6.46 9.53
CA SER A 632 -0.34 7.87 9.26
C SER A 632 0.79 8.74 8.68
N ASN A 633 2.00 8.19 8.52
CA ASN A 633 3.11 8.87 7.83
C ASN A 633 3.02 8.78 6.30
N TRP A 634 2.15 7.92 5.75
CA TRP A 634 2.02 7.67 4.32
C TRP A 634 0.63 8.06 3.79
N GLU A 635 0.53 8.35 2.48
CA GLU A 635 -0.76 8.46 1.80
C GLU A 635 -1.36 7.06 1.57
N GLN A 636 -2.68 6.96 1.39
CA GLN A 636 -3.31 5.65 1.12
C GLN A 636 -2.85 5.12 -0.24
N GLY A 637 -2.52 3.84 -0.31
CA GLY A 637 -1.95 3.20 -1.50
C GLY A 637 -0.46 3.50 -1.73
N ASP A 638 0.16 4.33 -0.89
CA ASP A 638 1.60 4.63 -0.95
C ASP A 638 2.44 3.43 -0.47
N TRP A 639 3.74 3.47 -0.72
CA TRP A 639 4.71 2.44 -0.31
C TRP A 639 5.72 2.98 0.71
N THR A 640 6.47 2.10 1.36
CA THR A 640 7.39 2.45 2.46
C THR A 640 8.81 2.73 1.96
N ASP A 641 9.77 2.74 2.90
CA ASP A 641 11.17 2.91 2.55
C ASP A 641 11.78 1.73 1.80
N ASP A 642 11.08 0.61 1.72
CA ASP A 642 11.50 -0.57 0.97
C ASP A 642 11.61 -0.23 -0.52
N SER A 643 10.51 0.24 -1.11
CA SER A 643 10.45 0.65 -2.51
C SER A 643 11.25 1.92 -2.76
N ASP A 644 11.20 2.92 -1.87
CA ASP A 644 11.99 4.13 -2.04
C ASP A 644 13.48 3.82 -2.17
N GLN A 645 14.02 2.99 -1.28
CA GLN A 645 15.45 2.67 -1.29
C GLN A 645 15.82 1.72 -2.44
N MET A 646 14.87 0.91 -2.97
CA MET A 646 15.05 0.20 -4.24
C MET A 646 15.09 1.18 -5.43
N LEU A 647 14.22 2.19 -5.44
CA LEU A 647 14.20 3.23 -6.49
C LEU A 647 15.47 4.08 -6.48
N LEU A 648 16.11 4.28 -5.33
CA LEU A 648 17.42 4.92 -5.25
C LEU A 648 18.53 4.10 -5.94
N ILE A 649 18.44 2.77 -5.92
CA ILE A 649 19.37 1.89 -6.65
C ILE A 649 19.11 2.01 -8.16
N LEU A 650 17.82 2.04 -8.56
CA LEU A 650 17.45 2.26 -9.95
C LEU A 650 18.02 3.59 -10.48
N ASP A 651 17.88 4.68 -9.72
CA ASP A 651 18.45 5.97 -10.11
C ASP A 651 20.00 5.94 -10.14
N ASN A 652 20.65 5.22 -9.21
CA ASN A 652 22.10 5.02 -9.23
C ASN A 652 22.55 4.28 -10.50
N LEU A 653 21.84 3.22 -10.91
CA LEU A 653 22.10 2.49 -12.15
C LEU A 653 21.86 3.36 -13.39
N LEU A 654 20.76 4.12 -13.43
CA LEU A 654 20.44 4.99 -14.56
C LEU A 654 21.51 6.08 -14.75
N ASP A 655 21.91 6.75 -13.68
CA ASP A 655 22.94 7.80 -13.72
C ASP A 655 24.33 7.23 -13.97
N GLY A 656 24.62 6.05 -13.41
CA GLY A 656 25.86 5.28 -13.59
C GLY A 656 25.96 4.56 -14.94
N LYS A 657 24.94 4.67 -15.81
CA LYS A 657 24.85 3.96 -17.10
C LYS A 657 25.03 2.45 -16.94
N GLY A 658 24.40 1.91 -15.90
CA GLY A 658 24.35 0.50 -15.56
C GLY A 658 25.41 0.05 -14.56
N LYS A 659 26.42 0.88 -14.28
CA LYS A 659 27.40 0.59 -13.24
C LYS A 659 26.96 1.17 -11.91
N LEU A 660 27.04 0.36 -10.85
CA LEU A 660 26.79 0.81 -9.49
C LEU A 660 27.97 1.67 -9.00
N ASP A 661 27.63 2.69 -8.22
CA ASP A 661 28.57 3.51 -7.47
C ASP A 661 28.14 3.51 -6.00
N GLU A 662 28.90 2.83 -5.15
CA GLU A 662 28.59 2.65 -3.73
C GLU A 662 28.63 3.95 -2.92
N ILE A 663 29.47 4.90 -3.30
CA ILE A 663 29.61 6.19 -2.62
C ILE A 663 28.44 7.11 -3.01
N ASP A 664 28.05 7.09 -4.29
CA ASP A 664 26.85 7.78 -4.76
C ASP A 664 25.60 7.19 -4.11
N TYR A 665 25.46 5.86 -4.03
CA TYR A 665 24.32 5.24 -3.37
C TYR A 665 24.26 5.57 -1.87
N ALA A 666 25.39 5.49 -1.15
CA ALA A 666 25.47 5.92 0.25
C ALA A 666 25.03 7.39 0.41
N SER A 667 25.46 8.27 -0.49
CA SER A 667 25.07 9.68 -0.51
C SER A 667 23.57 9.87 -0.78
N ARG A 668 22.98 9.12 -1.72
CA ARG A 668 21.53 9.13 -1.99
C ARG A 668 20.74 8.67 -0.79
N LEU A 669 21.17 7.59 -0.15
CA LEU A 669 20.50 7.03 1.01
C LEU A 669 20.50 8.02 2.20
N LEU A 670 21.65 8.67 2.48
CA LEU A 670 21.72 9.70 3.52
C LEU A 670 20.85 10.93 3.20
N ASN A 671 20.77 11.32 1.93
CA ASN A 671 19.92 12.42 1.50
C ASN A 671 18.44 12.07 1.59
N TRP A 672 18.04 10.88 1.13
CA TRP A 672 16.69 10.36 1.26
C TRP A 672 16.27 10.29 2.74
N ALA A 673 17.11 9.77 3.64
CA ALA A 673 16.78 9.74 5.06
C ALA A 673 16.46 11.14 5.63
N LYS A 674 17.09 12.19 5.10
CA LYS A 674 16.86 13.58 5.54
C LYS A 674 15.68 14.27 4.87
N TYR A 675 15.37 13.92 3.61
CA TYR A 675 14.49 14.72 2.76
C TYR A 675 13.40 13.93 2.01
N GLY A 676 13.43 12.59 2.08
CA GLY A 676 12.60 11.68 1.29
C GLY A 676 12.86 11.80 -0.22
N ILE A 677 11.95 11.27 -1.04
CA ILE A 677 11.97 11.46 -2.49
C ILE A 677 11.27 12.79 -2.80
N ALA A 678 12.06 13.80 -3.16
CA ALA A 678 11.56 15.17 -3.34
C ALA A 678 10.44 15.28 -4.38
N ASP A 679 10.46 14.43 -5.42
CA ASP A 679 9.44 14.37 -6.48
C ASP A 679 8.08 13.89 -5.96
N PHE A 680 8.06 13.10 -4.87
CA PHE A 680 6.83 12.65 -4.20
C PHE A 680 6.27 13.72 -3.26
N GLY A 681 7.09 14.71 -2.92
CA GLY A 681 6.76 15.77 -1.99
C GLY A 681 7.06 15.42 -0.54
N ASP A 682 7.87 14.38 -0.32
CA ASP A 682 8.29 13.93 0.99
C ASP A 682 9.05 15.02 1.74
N LEU A 683 9.01 14.91 3.07
CA LEU A 683 9.66 15.85 3.96
C LEU A 683 10.86 15.26 4.70
N ALA A 684 10.97 13.93 4.71
CA ALA A 684 12.03 13.09 5.26
C ALA A 684 11.77 11.65 4.78
N GLY A 685 12.79 10.78 4.84
CA GLY A 685 12.57 9.34 4.70
C GLY A 685 11.86 8.81 5.93
N ASN A 686 10.71 8.16 5.75
CA ASN A 686 10.00 7.44 6.80
C ASN A 686 10.48 5.98 6.87
N GLY A 687 10.07 5.19 7.87
CA GLY A 687 10.37 3.75 7.94
C GLY A 687 11.81 3.34 8.33
N LEU A 688 12.75 4.28 8.43
CA LEU A 688 14.17 3.98 8.66
C LEU A 688 14.47 3.04 9.85
N GLY A 689 14.91 1.82 9.55
CA GLY A 689 15.31 0.82 10.55
C GLY A 689 16.55 1.20 11.38
N ARG A 690 16.67 0.61 12.58
CA ARG A 690 17.74 0.93 13.55
C ARG A 690 19.15 0.73 12.98
N THR A 691 19.39 -0.39 12.28
CA THR A 691 20.71 -0.69 11.72
C THR A 691 21.11 0.36 10.69
N VAL A 692 20.22 0.65 9.74
CA VAL A 692 20.46 1.68 8.71
C VAL A 692 20.71 3.03 9.37
N ASN A 693 19.87 3.44 10.32
CA ASN A 693 20.06 4.70 11.05
C ASN A 693 21.44 4.78 11.73
N SER A 694 21.91 3.71 12.37
CA SER A 694 23.24 3.70 13.00
C SER A 694 24.37 3.81 11.99
N VAL A 695 24.25 3.15 10.85
CA VAL A 695 25.25 3.21 9.77
C VAL A 695 25.29 4.60 9.12
N LEU A 696 24.14 5.23 8.88
CA LEU A 696 24.06 6.59 8.32
C LEU A 696 24.71 7.67 9.20
N HIS A 697 24.80 7.43 10.51
CA HIS A 697 25.44 8.33 11.46
C HIS A 697 26.92 7.99 11.72
N HIS A 698 27.45 6.97 11.06
CA HIS A 698 28.86 6.61 11.16
C HIS A 698 29.75 7.65 10.46
N GLU A 699 30.89 7.98 11.06
CA GLU A 699 31.75 9.08 10.59
C GLU A 699 32.28 8.88 9.17
N CYS A 700 32.59 7.63 8.82
CA CYS A 700 33.10 7.26 7.50
C CYS A 700 32.01 6.83 6.51
N PHE A 701 30.71 6.97 6.81
CA PHE A 701 29.66 6.38 5.96
C PHE A 701 29.71 6.85 4.50
N LEU A 702 30.04 8.12 4.27
CA LEU A 702 30.12 8.69 2.92
C LEU A 702 31.47 8.45 2.21
N THR A 703 32.43 7.81 2.87
CA THR A 703 33.77 7.57 2.31
C THR A 703 34.15 6.10 2.27
N GLU A 704 33.75 5.34 3.30
CA GLU A 704 33.98 3.91 3.45
C GLU A 704 32.68 3.25 4.00
N PRO A 705 31.60 3.15 3.19
CA PRO A 705 30.30 2.66 3.66
C PRO A 705 30.33 1.21 4.16
N HIS A 706 31.09 0.31 3.50
CA HIS A 706 31.20 -1.10 3.91
C HIS A 706 31.91 -1.24 5.25
N LYS A 707 32.97 -0.47 5.48
CA LYS A 707 33.66 -0.42 6.78
C LYS A 707 32.74 0.13 7.86
N SER A 708 31.97 1.17 7.55
CA SER A 708 31.00 1.76 8.47
C SER A 708 29.93 0.74 8.90
N SER A 709 29.40 -0.05 7.96
CA SER A 709 28.44 -1.10 8.29
C SER A 709 29.07 -2.26 9.07
N PHE A 710 30.32 -2.64 8.76
CA PHE A 710 31.08 -3.63 9.48
C PHE A 710 31.31 -3.23 10.95
N GLU A 711 31.80 -2.01 11.19
CA GLU A 711 32.07 -1.51 12.54
C GLU A 711 30.78 -1.38 13.37
N VAL A 712 29.66 -1.02 12.74
CA VAL A 712 28.33 -1.02 13.40
C VAL A 712 27.89 -2.44 13.74
N TRP A 713 28.06 -3.41 12.83
CA TRP A 713 27.73 -4.81 13.07
C TRP A 713 28.59 -5.41 14.19
N GLU A 714 29.89 -5.14 14.20
CA GLU A 714 30.82 -5.55 15.26
C GLU A 714 30.43 -4.93 16.62
N ARG A 715 30.11 -3.63 16.65
CA ARG A 715 29.64 -2.93 17.86
C ARG A 715 28.36 -3.53 18.44
N TYR A 716 27.50 -4.11 17.61
CA TYR A 716 26.31 -4.85 18.04
C TYR A 716 26.58 -6.34 18.33
N GLY A 717 27.85 -6.73 18.46
CA GLY A 717 28.25 -8.09 18.81
C GLY A 717 28.06 -9.09 17.68
N LYS A 718 28.04 -8.64 16.42
CA LYS A 718 27.92 -9.47 15.21
C LYS A 718 26.63 -10.31 15.14
N ARG A 719 25.52 -9.77 15.68
CA ARG A 719 24.21 -10.45 15.75
C ARG A 719 23.12 -9.82 14.88
N GLY A 720 23.37 -8.65 14.30
CA GLY A 720 22.36 -7.83 13.63
C GLY A 720 21.98 -8.31 12.22
N ALA A 721 21.10 -9.30 12.12
CA ALA A 721 20.56 -9.82 10.85
C ALA A 721 19.16 -9.28 10.53
N ALA A 722 19.05 -7.96 10.41
CA ALA A 722 17.82 -7.32 9.97
C ALA A 722 17.61 -7.53 8.46
N ASN A 723 16.37 -7.74 8.03
CA ASN A 723 15.93 -7.81 6.63
C ASN A 723 16.09 -6.50 5.86
N GLY A 724 16.48 -5.40 6.53
CA GLY A 724 16.68 -4.11 5.88
C GLY A 724 17.64 -4.15 4.69
N ALA A 725 18.62 -5.05 4.63
CA ALA A 725 19.45 -5.16 3.42
C ALA A 725 18.65 -5.70 2.22
N LEU A 726 17.80 -6.68 2.48
CA LEU A 726 17.06 -7.48 1.50
C LEU A 726 15.94 -6.68 0.82
N MET A 727 15.28 -5.78 1.58
CA MET A 727 14.10 -5.02 1.13
C MET A 727 14.29 -4.26 -0.19
N ARG A 728 15.53 -3.80 -0.44
CA ARG A 728 15.89 -2.96 -1.60
C ARG A 728 16.55 -3.71 -2.74
N THR A 729 17.01 -4.95 -2.54
CA THR A 729 17.96 -5.58 -3.47
C THR A 729 17.32 -6.21 -4.69
N SER A 730 16.01 -6.39 -4.75
CA SER A 730 15.29 -7.09 -5.85
C SER A 730 15.71 -6.62 -7.25
N ILE A 731 15.87 -5.30 -7.45
CA ILE A 731 16.31 -4.69 -8.71
C ILE A 731 17.69 -5.16 -9.18
N LEU A 732 18.57 -5.62 -8.28
CA LEU A 732 19.96 -6.00 -8.59
C LEU A 732 20.06 -7.35 -9.32
N GLY A 733 18.98 -8.14 -9.38
CA GLY A 733 18.90 -9.33 -10.23
C GLY A 733 18.70 -9.02 -11.71
N ILE A 734 18.49 -7.76 -12.09
CA ILE A 734 18.15 -7.35 -13.46
C ILE A 734 19.38 -6.91 -14.27
N PRO A 735 20.25 -5.99 -13.79
CA PRO A 735 21.48 -5.68 -14.51
C PRO A 735 22.37 -6.93 -14.59
N ASN A 736 22.86 -7.25 -15.79
CA ASN A 736 23.74 -8.39 -16.01
C ASN A 736 23.13 -9.72 -15.55
N PHE A 737 21.81 -9.90 -15.67
CA PHE A 737 21.14 -11.13 -15.26
C PHE A 737 21.70 -12.40 -15.93
N ASP A 738 22.44 -12.26 -17.04
CA ASP A 738 23.15 -13.33 -17.76
C ASP A 738 24.47 -13.76 -17.12
N ASP A 739 24.95 -13.03 -16.13
CA ASP A 739 26.22 -13.23 -15.42
C ASP A 739 25.95 -13.25 -13.91
N LEU A 740 25.75 -14.45 -13.36
CA LEU A 740 25.38 -14.63 -11.97
C LEU A 740 26.46 -14.15 -10.99
N ASP A 741 27.73 -14.19 -11.37
CA ASP A 741 28.82 -13.67 -10.54
C ASP A 741 28.73 -12.15 -10.45
N GLN A 742 28.46 -11.47 -11.58
CA GLN A 742 28.23 -10.03 -11.58
C GLN A 742 26.96 -9.62 -10.80
N VAL A 743 25.89 -10.42 -10.86
CA VAL A 743 24.68 -10.24 -10.03
C VAL A 743 25.01 -10.35 -8.54
N VAL A 744 25.81 -11.35 -8.15
CA VAL A 744 26.28 -11.53 -6.78
C VAL A 744 27.11 -10.33 -6.32
N ASP A 745 28.06 -9.88 -7.13
CA ASP A 745 28.93 -8.73 -6.79
C ASP A 745 28.13 -7.44 -6.63
N ASN A 746 27.19 -7.16 -7.54
CA ASN A 746 26.29 -6.02 -7.44
C ASN A 746 25.45 -6.08 -6.16
N THR A 747 24.91 -7.26 -5.85
CA THR A 747 24.11 -7.50 -4.65
C THR A 747 24.93 -7.30 -3.37
N LEU A 748 26.15 -7.83 -3.31
CA LEU A 748 27.06 -7.67 -2.17
C LEU A 748 27.46 -6.22 -1.96
N THR A 749 27.75 -5.50 -3.04
CA THR A 749 28.15 -4.09 -3.02
C THR A 749 27.08 -3.24 -2.32
N ILE A 750 25.81 -3.39 -2.69
CA ILE A 750 24.72 -2.64 -2.06
C ILE A 750 24.39 -3.16 -0.65
N CYS A 751 24.33 -4.48 -0.46
CA CYS A 751 24.01 -5.09 0.83
C CYS A 751 24.98 -4.61 1.92
N LYS A 752 26.29 -4.65 1.65
CA LYS A 752 27.35 -4.25 2.58
C LYS A 752 27.38 -2.75 2.88
N ILE A 753 26.68 -1.88 2.13
CA ILE A 753 26.58 -0.46 2.50
C ILE A 753 25.84 -0.26 3.82
N THR A 754 24.86 -1.13 4.13
CA THR A 754 24.03 -1.00 5.35
C THR A 754 24.12 -2.20 6.27
N HIS A 755 24.35 -3.41 5.75
CA HIS A 755 24.33 -4.65 6.52
C HIS A 755 25.49 -5.55 6.12
N TYR A 756 26.46 -5.70 7.03
CA TYR A 756 27.58 -6.60 6.81
C TYR A 756 27.25 -8.06 7.13
N ASP A 757 26.21 -8.37 7.91
CA ASP A 757 25.91 -9.71 8.42
C ASP A 757 25.79 -10.77 7.29
N PRO A 758 26.45 -11.94 7.39
CA PRO A 758 26.43 -12.98 6.34
C PRO A 758 25.03 -13.49 6.03
N ARG A 759 24.10 -13.49 7.00
CA ARG A 759 22.70 -13.91 6.76
C ARG A 759 21.99 -12.92 5.84
N CYS A 760 22.21 -11.62 6.01
CA CYS A 760 21.65 -10.59 5.13
C CYS A 760 22.22 -10.71 3.70
N ARG A 761 23.52 -10.96 3.57
CA ARG A 761 24.19 -11.17 2.28
C ARG A 761 23.64 -12.41 1.57
N ALA A 762 23.57 -13.54 2.26
CA ALA A 762 23.04 -14.80 1.72
C ALA A 762 21.59 -14.66 1.25
N SER A 763 20.71 -14.05 2.07
CA SER A 763 19.31 -13.78 1.72
C SER A 763 19.18 -12.89 0.48
N SER A 764 19.96 -11.81 0.41
CA SER A 764 19.89 -10.84 -0.69
C SER A 764 20.32 -11.49 -2.00
N ILE A 765 21.42 -12.27 -1.97
CA ILE A 765 21.92 -13.01 -3.13
C ILE A 765 20.90 -14.05 -3.59
N ALA A 766 20.30 -14.82 -2.68
CA ALA A 766 19.30 -15.82 -3.07
C ALA A 766 18.12 -15.18 -3.82
N LEU A 767 17.62 -14.02 -3.35
CA LEU A 767 16.55 -13.30 -4.03
C LEU A 767 16.97 -12.81 -5.42
N THR A 768 18.12 -12.15 -5.54
CA THR A 768 18.56 -11.55 -6.81
C THR A 768 18.97 -12.60 -7.84
N THR A 769 19.60 -13.69 -7.41
CA THR A 769 19.88 -14.86 -8.26
C THR A 769 18.60 -15.52 -8.76
N ALA A 770 17.58 -15.69 -7.92
CA ALA A 770 16.30 -16.25 -8.37
C ALA A 770 15.65 -15.37 -9.45
N ILE A 771 15.66 -14.05 -9.27
CA ILE A 771 15.19 -13.09 -10.27
C ILE A 771 15.98 -13.22 -11.57
N ALA A 772 17.32 -13.28 -11.49
CA ALA A 772 18.18 -13.39 -12.66
C ALA A 772 17.91 -14.68 -13.45
N LEU A 773 17.78 -15.83 -12.79
CA LEU A 773 17.45 -17.11 -13.43
C LEU A 773 16.10 -17.08 -14.14
N ILE A 774 15.08 -16.45 -13.54
CA ILE A 774 13.77 -16.27 -14.19
C ILE A 774 13.92 -15.41 -15.46
N LEU A 775 14.78 -14.39 -15.44
CA LEU A 775 15.05 -13.52 -16.60
C LEU A 775 15.92 -14.19 -17.67
N GLN A 776 16.76 -15.16 -17.30
CA GLN A 776 17.42 -16.07 -18.26
C GLN A 776 16.41 -17.00 -18.95
N GLY A 777 15.22 -17.16 -18.36
CA GLY A 777 14.11 -17.95 -18.90
C GLY A 777 14.06 -19.38 -18.37
N GLU A 778 14.68 -19.64 -17.22
CA GLU A 778 14.44 -20.88 -16.47
C GLU A 778 12.97 -20.95 -16.04
N SER A 779 12.38 -22.14 -16.16
CA SER A 779 10.96 -22.40 -15.92
C SER A 779 10.72 -23.49 -14.86
N ASP A 780 11.75 -24.22 -14.44
CA ASP A 780 11.68 -25.11 -13.28
C ASP A 780 11.85 -24.29 -11.99
N LEU A 781 10.73 -24.12 -11.28
CA LEU A 781 10.65 -23.37 -10.05
C LEU A 781 11.60 -23.91 -8.97
N GLU A 782 11.66 -25.23 -8.74
CA GLU A 782 12.51 -25.76 -7.67
C GLU A 782 13.99 -25.71 -8.05
N GLN A 783 14.33 -25.89 -9.32
CA GLN A 783 15.70 -25.69 -9.79
C GLN A 783 16.18 -24.25 -9.57
N ILE A 784 15.32 -23.25 -9.83
CA ILE A 784 15.62 -21.84 -9.58
C ILE A 784 15.89 -21.62 -8.09
N LEU A 785 14.97 -22.06 -7.23
CA LEU A 785 15.07 -21.85 -5.79
C LEU A 785 16.26 -22.60 -5.18
N GLU A 786 16.56 -23.81 -5.65
CA GLU A 786 17.72 -24.59 -5.20
C GLU A 786 19.04 -23.95 -5.62
N THR A 787 19.16 -23.53 -6.88
CA THR A 787 20.37 -22.87 -7.41
C THR A 787 20.62 -21.55 -6.69
N ALA A 788 19.59 -20.71 -6.54
CA ALA A 788 19.66 -19.47 -5.77
C ALA A 788 20.07 -19.73 -4.31
N THR A 789 19.50 -20.75 -3.68
CA THR A 789 19.86 -21.15 -2.31
C THR A 789 21.34 -21.52 -2.21
N LYS A 790 21.85 -22.36 -3.12
CA LYS A 790 23.24 -22.82 -3.15
C LYS A 790 24.22 -21.66 -3.33
N ILE A 791 23.93 -20.73 -4.24
CA ILE A 791 24.78 -19.56 -4.47
C ILE A 791 24.81 -18.65 -3.24
N GLY A 792 23.66 -18.37 -2.62
CA GLY A 792 23.61 -17.59 -1.37
C GLY A 792 24.34 -18.25 -0.20
N ALA A 793 24.30 -19.59 -0.08
CA ALA A 793 24.97 -20.33 0.99
C ALA A 793 26.50 -20.17 0.99
N LYS A 794 27.12 -19.85 -0.16
CA LYS A 794 28.57 -19.59 -0.26
C LYS A 794 29.02 -18.46 0.68
N GLN A 795 28.15 -17.53 1.04
CA GLN A 795 28.47 -16.43 1.96
C GLN A 795 28.86 -16.89 3.37
N PHE A 796 28.42 -18.08 3.79
CA PHE A 796 28.82 -18.67 5.07
C PHE A 796 30.19 -19.35 4.97
N LEU A 797 30.55 -19.90 3.81
CA LEU A 797 31.83 -20.58 3.59
C LEU A 797 33.03 -19.62 3.57
N ILE A 798 32.79 -18.38 3.16
CA ILE A 798 33.81 -17.33 3.05
C ILE A 798 33.80 -16.35 4.24
N GLU A 799 32.98 -16.59 5.27
CA GLU A 799 32.91 -15.71 6.42
C GLU A 799 34.02 -16.02 7.42
N GLU A 800 34.95 -15.08 7.59
CA GLU A 800 36.09 -15.22 8.49
C GLU A 800 35.90 -14.44 9.80
N ASN A 801 34.89 -13.57 9.89
CA ASN A 801 34.70 -12.68 11.05
C ASN A 801 33.84 -13.30 12.18
N LEU A 802 33.44 -14.57 12.04
CA LEU A 802 32.62 -15.30 13.00
C LEU A 802 33.28 -16.63 13.41
N GLU A 803 32.92 -17.11 14.59
CA GLU A 803 33.27 -18.45 15.05
C GLU A 803 32.61 -19.52 14.16
N LYS A 804 33.31 -20.62 13.92
CA LYS A 804 32.87 -21.70 13.03
C LYS A 804 31.50 -22.26 13.44
N GLU A 805 31.26 -22.43 14.73
CA GLU A 805 30.00 -22.94 15.27
C GLU A 805 28.81 -22.01 14.93
N LYS A 806 29.02 -20.69 14.96
CA LYS A 806 27.98 -19.72 14.58
C LYS A 806 27.71 -19.73 13.08
N ILE A 807 28.76 -19.91 12.27
CA ILE A 807 28.62 -20.02 10.81
C ILE A 807 27.81 -21.26 10.46
N GLU A 808 28.09 -22.38 11.11
CA GLU A 808 27.33 -23.62 10.95
C GLU A 808 25.88 -23.45 11.39
N GLU A 809 25.61 -22.82 12.54
CA GLU A 809 24.25 -22.49 13.02
C GLU A 809 23.50 -21.65 11.98
N TYR A 810 24.11 -20.56 11.49
CA TYR A 810 23.47 -19.65 10.54
C TYR A 810 23.23 -20.31 9.18
N SER A 811 24.15 -21.15 8.73
CA SER A 811 24.02 -21.92 7.49
C SER A 811 22.89 -22.95 7.60
N GLN A 812 22.79 -23.66 8.73
CA GLN A 812 21.68 -24.60 8.98
C GLN A 812 20.33 -23.91 9.00
N ASP A 813 20.22 -22.77 9.70
CA ASP A 813 19.00 -21.96 9.71
C ASP A 813 18.62 -21.46 8.32
N TYR A 814 19.60 -20.98 7.53
CA TYR A 814 19.37 -20.50 6.17
C TYR A 814 18.80 -21.62 5.27
N ILE A 815 19.40 -22.81 5.30
CA ILE A 815 18.93 -23.97 4.52
C ILE A 815 17.57 -24.46 5.00
N LYS A 816 17.30 -24.40 6.31
CA LYS A 816 16.00 -24.75 6.87
C LYS A 816 14.91 -23.80 6.37
N TYR A 817 15.14 -22.50 6.44
CA TYR A 817 14.15 -21.50 6.01
C TYR A 817 13.96 -21.52 4.49
N SER A 818 15.01 -21.71 3.67
CA SER A 818 14.88 -21.78 2.20
C SER A 818 14.00 -22.95 1.71
N LYS A 819 13.92 -24.02 2.50
CA LYS A 819 13.09 -25.21 2.22
C LYS A 819 11.67 -25.16 2.81
N SER A 820 11.30 -24.05 3.46
CA SER A 820 9.95 -23.89 4.02
C SER A 820 8.88 -23.86 2.92
N ASN A 821 7.68 -24.35 3.25
CA ASN A 821 6.53 -24.41 2.33
C ASN A 821 5.28 -23.71 2.87
N THR A 822 5.28 -23.32 4.15
CA THR A 822 4.12 -22.71 4.82
C THR A 822 4.52 -21.42 5.52
N TRP A 823 3.53 -20.56 5.77
CA TRP A 823 3.72 -19.33 6.55
C TRP A 823 3.97 -19.63 8.02
N GLU A 824 3.31 -20.69 8.52
CA GLU A 824 3.40 -21.20 9.88
C GLU A 824 4.83 -21.59 10.27
N ASP A 825 5.61 -22.13 9.31
CA ASP A 825 7.02 -22.47 9.52
C ASP A 825 7.89 -21.23 9.77
N LEU A 826 7.53 -20.10 9.13
CA LEU A 826 8.30 -18.87 9.18
C LEU A 826 8.01 -18.06 10.44
N LYS A 827 6.76 -18.09 10.94
CA LYS A 827 6.32 -17.30 12.11
C LYS A 827 6.72 -15.82 11.96
N LEU A 828 6.21 -15.18 10.92
CA LEU A 828 6.62 -13.83 10.48
C LEU A 828 6.30 -12.74 11.52
N ASP A 829 5.27 -12.93 12.35
CA ASP A 829 4.94 -12.03 13.47
C ASP A 829 5.62 -12.38 14.80
N GLN A 830 6.60 -13.29 14.80
CA GLN A 830 7.26 -13.70 16.03
C GLN A 830 7.94 -12.52 16.71
N SER A 831 7.46 -12.18 17.92
CA SER A 831 8.00 -11.10 18.74
C SER A 831 9.52 -11.16 18.87
N GLY A 832 10.19 -10.06 18.52
CA GLY A 832 11.65 -9.92 18.55
C GLY A 832 12.38 -10.48 17.33
N GLN A 833 11.68 -11.08 16.36
CA GLN A 833 12.24 -11.63 15.12
C GLN A 833 11.47 -11.21 13.86
N ILE A 834 10.60 -10.20 13.95
CA ILE A 834 9.76 -9.77 12.82
C ILE A 834 10.59 -9.32 11.61
N GLY A 835 11.69 -8.60 11.84
CA GLY A 835 12.63 -8.19 10.79
C GLY A 835 13.79 -9.17 10.57
N TYR A 836 13.65 -10.47 10.88
CA TYR A 836 14.76 -11.43 10.69
C TYR A 836 14.91 -11.79 9.21
N THR A 837 16.06 -11.46 8.62
CA THR A 837 16.31 -11.61 7.17
C THR A 837 16.06 -13.02 6.62
N LEU A 838 16.35 -14.07 7.40
CA LEU A 838 16.19 -15.46 6.94
C LEU A 838 14.71 -15.85 6.76
N LYS A 839 13.84 -15.38 7.64
CA LYS A 839 12.40 -15.61 7.52
C LYS A 839 11.81 -14.78 6.39
N CYS A 840 12.30 -13.55 6.25
CA CYS A 840 11.86 -12.62 5.23
C CYS A 840 12.12 -13.20 3.82
N PHE A 841 13.36 -13.58 3.47
CA PHE A 841 13.63 -14.14 2.13
C PHE A 841 12.86 -15.44 1.87
N ALA A 842 12.72 -16.28 2.89
CA ALA A 842 11.96 -17.52 2.76
C ALA A 842 10.48 -17.26 2.47
N SER A 843 9.94 -16.11 2.89
CA SER A 843 8.56 -15.72 2.58
C SER A 843 8.34 -15.48 1.07
N ALA A 844 9.34 -14.93 0.36
CA ALA A 844 9.31 -14.83 -1.10
C ALA A 844 9.31 -16.21 -1.77
N PHE A 845 10.14 -17.14 -1.29
CA PHE A 845 10.23 -18.49 -1.85
C PHE A 845 8.94 -19.29 -1.62
N VAL A 846 8.37 -19.23 -0.41
CA VAL A 846 7.07 -19.83 -0.09
C VAL A 846 5.96 -19.22 -0.97
N SER A 847 6.00 -17.91 -1.21
CA SER A 847 5.06 -17.23 -2.12
C SER A 847 5.11 -17.84 -3.52
N LEU A 848 6.32 -17.97 -4.08
CA LEU A 848 6.50 -18.51 -5.42
C LEU A 848 6.05 -19.97 -5.51
N ARG A 849 6.42 -20.82 -4.53
CA ARG A 849 5.95 -22.22 -4.45
C ARG A 849 4.43 -22.34 -4.39
N LYS A 850 3.76 -21.51 -3.59
CA LYS A 850 2.29 -21.46 -3.50
C LYS A 850 1.65 -21.05 -4.82
N LEU A 851 2.30 -20.18 -5.58
CA LEU A 851 1.84 -19.81 -6.91
C LEU A 851 2.00 -20.96 -7.91
N GLY A 852 3.15 -21.65 -7.88
CA GLY A 852 3.52 -22.68 -8.85
C GLY A 852 3.55 -22.12 -10.27
N ASN A 853 3.08 -22.91 -11.24
CA ASN A 853 3.06 -22.51 -12.66
C ASN A 853 1.88 -21.61 -13.04
N SER A 854 1.08 -21.15 -12.07
CA SER A 854 -0.07 -20.29 -12.34
C SER A 854 0.37 -18.87 -12.70
N LYS A 855 -0.21 -18.31 -13.77
CA LYS A 855 -0.09 -16.88 -14.13
C LYS A 855 -1.36 -16.09 -13.80
N ASP A 856 -2.22 -16.63 -12.92
CA ASP A 856 -3.49 -16.00 -12.58
C ASP A 856 -3.29 -14.83 -11.60
N SER A 857 -3.62 -13.62 -12.06
CA SER A 857 -3.57 -12.39 -11.25
C SER A 857 -4.33 -12.50 -9.93
N SER A 858 -5.45 -13.21 -9.89
CA SER A 858 -6.25 -13.40 -8.67
C SER A 858 -5.56 -14.31 -7.65
N LYS A 859 -4.74 -15.25 -8.13
CA LYS A 859 -3.93 -16.13 -7.28
C LYS A 859 -2.72 -15.39 -6.72
N VAL A 860 -2.05 -14.55 -7.52
CA VAL A 860 -0.98 -13.65 -7.07
C VAL A 860 -1.48 -12.75 -5.94
N LEU A 861 -2.64 -12.12 -6.15
CA LEU A 861 -3.33 -11.28 -5.19
C LEU A 861 -3.59 -12.00 -3.86
N ARG A 862 -4.14 -13.21 -3.95
CA ARG A 862 -4.46 -14.03 -2.78
C ARG A 862 -3.19 -14.38 -2.00
N ILE A 863 -2.11 -14.75 -2.68
CA ILE A 863 -0.84 -15.10 -2.04
C ILE A 863 -0.23 -13.89 -1.33
N LEU A 864 -0.18 -12.73 -1.99
CA LEU A 864 0.31 -11.50 -1.35
C LEU A 864 -0.56 -11.11 -0.16
N SER A 865 -1.89 -11.19 -0.29
CA SER A 865 -2.81 -10.90 0.82
C SER A 865 -2.62 -11.88 1.98
N GLU A 866 -2.44 -13.18 1.71
CA GLU A 866 -2.15 -14.20 2.73
C GLU A 866 -0.81 -13.96 3.42
N LEU A 867 0.23 -13.58 2.67
CA LEU A 867 1.55 -13.26 3.23
C LEU A 867 1.48 -12.03 4.13
N VAL A 868 0.92 -10.94 3.63
CA VAL A 868 0.73 -9.69 4.38
C VAL A 868 -0.12 -9.96 5.62
N TRP A 869 -1.11 -10.85 5.54
CA TRP A 869 -1.93 -11.24 6.68
C TRP A 869 -1.14 -11.86 7.84
N GLU A 870 0.03 -12.45 7.60
CA GLU A 870 0.88 -12.96 8.68
C GLU A 870 1.41 -11.84 9.57
N GLY A 871 1.44 -10.59 9.07
CA GLY A 871 1.92 -9.42 9.82
C GLY A 871 3.45 -9.44 10.00
N GLY A 872 3.92 -8.87 11.11
CA GLY A 872 5.35 -8.68 11.36
C GLY A 872 5.89 -7.53 10.53
N ASP A 873 6.99 -7.76 9.80
CA ASP A 873 7.60 -6.77 8.89
C ASP A 873 7.04 -6.97 7.47
N SER A 874 5.73 -6.74 7.35
CA SER A 874 4.92 -7.20 6.22
C SER A 874 5.09 -6.37 4.95
N ASP A 875 5.45 -5.09 5.06
CA ASP A 875 5.91 -4.27 3.93
C ASP A 875 7.12 -4.91 3.27
N THR A 876 8.15 -5.26 4.05
CA THR A 876 9.36 -5.89 3.48
C THR A 876 9.09 -7.28 2.94
N ASN A 877 8.32 -8.10 3.66
CA ASN A 877 7.92 -9.42 3.17
C ASN A 877 7.13 -9.29 1.86
N GLY A 878 6.18 -8.36 1.80
CA GLY A 878 5.38 -8.05 0.63
C GLY A 878 6.24 -7.57 -0.53
N ALA A 879 7.15 -6.64 -0.31
CA ALA A 879 8.01 -6.05 -1.34
C ALA A 879 8.85 -7.10 -2.07
N ILE A 880 9.48 -8.02 -1.35
CA ILE A 880 10.35 -9.03 -1.97
C ILE A 880 9.54 -10.17 -2.60
N ALA A 881 8.41 -10.56 -1.99
CA ALA A 881 7.52 -11.55 -2.57
C ALA A 881 6.86 -11.01 -3.84
N GLY A 882 6.41 -9.76 -3.81
CA GLY A 882 5.82 -9.07 -4.96
C GLY A 882 6.82 -8.92 -6.10
N ALA A 883 8.08 -8.59 -5.80
CA ALA A 883 9.13 -8.55 -6.82
C ALA A 883 9.36 -9.91 -7.49
N LEU A 884 9.49 -10.98 -6.70
CA LEU A 884 9.74 -12.33 -7.22
C LEU A 884 8.53 -12.87 -8.00
N LEU A 885 7.32 -12.72 -7.45
CA LEU A 885 6.08 -13.11 -8.12
C LEU A 885 5.87 -12.32 -9.41
N GLY A 886 6.11 -11.01 -9.39
CA GLY A 886 6.02 -10.13 -10.56
C GLY A 886 7.04 -10.48 -11.64
N THR A 887 8.26 -10.87 -11.26
CA THR A 887 9.26 -11.41 -12.20
C THR A 887 8.79 -12.73 -12.81
N TRP A 888 8.13 -13.58 -12.04
CA TRP A 888 7.62 -14.87 -12.50
C TRP A 888 6.45 -14.72 -13.48
N VAL A 889 5.42 -13.97 -13.12
CA VAL A 889 4.18 -13.86 -13.91
C VAL A 889 4.20 -12.74 -14.95
N GLY A 890 5.06 -11.73 -14.79
CA GLY A 890 5.08 -10.52 -15.60
C GLY A 890 4.07 -9.46 -15.16
N PHE A 891 4.36 -8.19 -15.47
CA PHE A 891 3.52 -7.03 -15.13
C PHE A 891 2.08 -7.18 -15.67
N SER A 892 1.92 -7.76 -16.86
CA SER A 892 0.62 -7.99 -17.49
C SER A 892 -0.35 -8.83 -16.65
N ASN A 893 0.19 -9.68 -15.76
CA ASN A 893 -0.55 -10.59 -14.89
C ASN A 893 -0.54 -10.16 -13.41
N LEU A 894 -0.02 -8.97 -13.09
CA LEU A 894 -0.21 -8.36 -11.77
C LEU A 894 -1.61 -7.72 -11.67
N PRO A 895 -2.18 -7.60 -10.46
CA PRO A 895 -3.53 -7.06 -10.25
C PRO A 895 -3.60 -5.55 -10.58
N LYS A 896 -4.15 -5.22 -11.75
CA LYS A 896 -4.14 -3.86 -12.30
C LYS A 896 -4.95 -2.89 -11.46
N GLU A 897 -6.06 -3.35 -10.88
CA GLU A 897 -6.94 -2.55 -10.04
C GLU A 897 -6.15 -1.91 -8.88
N TRP A 898 -5.18 -2.65 -8.33
CA TRP A 898 -4.41 -2.25 -7.15
C TRP A 898 -3.17 -1.46 -7.50
N ILE A 899 -2.57 -1.79 -8.64
CA ILE A 899 -1.50 -0.98 -9.22
C ILE A 899 -2.01 0.45 -9.48
N MET A 900 -3.26 0.62 -9.90
CA MET A 900 -3.86 1.93 -10.15
C MET A 900 -4.09 2.77 -8.87
N GLU A 901 -4.06 2.15 -7.69
CA GLU A 901 -4.17 2.85 -6.40
C GLU A 901 -2.84 3.46 -5.95
N MET A 902 -1.70 2.97 -6.47
CA MET A 902 -0.39 3.44 -6.03
C MET A 902 -0.14 4.89 -6.46
N PRO A 903 0.13 5.81 -5.53
CA PRO A 903 0.62 7.13 -5.87
C PRO A 903 1.98 6.97 -6.56
N HIS A 904 2.30 7.88 -7.47
CA HIS A 904 3.60 7.89 -8.16
C HIS A 904 3.87 6.76 -9.18
N LEU A 905 2.91 5.89 -9.50
CA LEU A 905 3.07 4.85 -10.53
C LEU A 905 3.67 5.40 -11.85
N VAL A 906 3.15 6.52 -12.34
CA VAL A 906 3.65 7.18 -13.57
C VAL A 906 5.13 7.52 -13.47
N TRP A 907 5.58 7.99 -12.31
CA TRP A 907 6.98 8.34 -12.08
C TRP A 907 7.90 7.11 -12.09
N VAL A 908 7.40 5.97 -11.57
CA VAL A 908 8.12 4.69 -11.61
C VAL A 908 8.16 4.16 -13.04
N GLU A 909 7.04 4.19 -13.75
CA GLU A 909 6.97 3.76 -15.16
C GLU A 909 7.93 4.54 -16.06
N GLU A 910 8.06 5.86 -15.86
CA GLU A 910 9.04 6.68 -16.61
C GLU A 910 10.49 6.18 -16.40
N ARG A 911 10.84 5.76 -15.19
CA ARG A 911 12.16 5.20 -14.88
C ARG A 911 12.35 3.79 -15.45
N VAL A 912 11.32 2.97 -15.42
CA VAL A 912 11.33 1.65 -16.07
C VAL A 912 11.61 1.81 -17.57
N GLU A 913 10.98 2.78 -18.23
CA GLU A 913 11.24 3.08 -19.65
C GLU A 913 12.66 3.59 -19.90
N MET A 914 13.23 4.38 -18.98
CA MET A 914 14.65 4.76 -19.04
C MET A 914 15.56 3.55 -18.85
N PHE A 915 15.16 2.61 -18.00
CA PHE A 915 15.91 1.41 -17.71
C PHE A 915 15.89 0.41 -18.87
N PHE A 916 14.77 0.25 -19.57
CA PHE A 916 14.71 -0.52 -20.83
C PHE A 916 15.66 0.03 -21.88
N LYS A 917 15.67 1.36 -22.07
CA LYS A 917 16.65 2.01 -22.96
C LYS A 917 18.07 1.74 -22.51
N LEU A 918 18.34 1.73 -21.20
CA LEU A 918 19.66 1.42 -20.66
C LEU A 918 20.10 0.00 -21.01
N LEU A 919 19.19 -0.97 -20.88
CA LEU A 919 19.37 -2.40 -21.19
C LEU A 919 19.41 -2.71 -22.70
N GLY A 920 18.99 -1.76 -23.53
CA GLY A 920 18.98 -1.87 -24.98
C GLY A 920 17.82 -2.70 -25.54
N ILE A 921 16.70 -2.76 -24.83
CA ILE A 921 15.48 -3.53 -25.21
C ILE A 921 14.28 -2.64 -25.46
#